data_AF-A0AAU5CKF3-F1
#
_entry.id   AF-A0AAU5CKF3-F1
#
_cell.length_a   1.000
_cell.length_b   1.000
_cell.length_c   1.000
_cell.angle_alpha   90.00
_cell.angle_beta   90.00
_cell.angle_gamma   90.00
#
_symmetry.space_group_name_H-M   'P 1'
#
loop_
_entity.id
_entity.type
_entity.pdbx_description
1 polymer ?
#
loop_
_entity_poly.entity_id
_entity_poly.type
_entity_poly.pdbx_seq_one_letter_code
_entity_poly.pdbx_strand_id
1 'polypeptide(L)'
;MSGPVRTAPVALDLAGTAGGLTRYRATARLWCVAGAAGVIPALLLAVFADGFGGSFVAPLAVFGALSLLMGAVVPLQARRMRRVLAAGPWTAHTSVVVQPAARGAAVVLRGPGPHELLPLTPWTTQWRLDLLNRSDGVLWWCGDPRTGGVLAPPGGTELIRAKPVRGRRARSLVARPQVKGLLTRPAPPQPQPAPPEESGLPVDAGPAVGAEPAVDTGSAVDTGSAVETKRRRPWWRGTFRWLLLVGLLMTALATSWSVAADDDPQVDLTWISERSDGGCDVRWTDPFDGRTRTGAFPCHGYTGRPGDWDTGFVVSYGPFEGDLYDAELRGTAAYSTTDGVGLGGLALAVIGLVGGTIRVVRARRLRTQALPLQGYTIAGQGQGRAQAQAPGTGPEDTGAASPPPAPLSYAAFAVEAASQARLRGAAPVAPAATGPAQPGERLVWWRVPALRRIAGTSEALWPLAYAGGVAVLLLTGSGSVSNGLKAVPTLIGLFGLFAAWRAVASGIPRARLLAAAATAPAPRIRRYALLHDGRVNGPTLVLFAAEETPATGPANAAEAGHGRAPHSAAPSVDARPEGLLPLLPPGPRKEPWTGLPAPTGTVELRGWIGGQPSAVAWIDGRPYWPQGAVEDIDSVGSQDLGARFGIGRGGA
;
A
#
# COMPACT_ATOMS: atom_id res chain seq x y z
N MET A 1 -43.38 -28.47 22.97
CA MET A 1 -43.42 -27.51 21.85
C MET A 1 -42.01 -26.99 21.58
N SER A 2 -41.32 -27.50 20.57
CA SER A 2 -40.12 -26.84 20.05
C SER A 2 -40.56 -25.49 19.50
N GLY A 3 -40.34 -24.43 20.27
CA GLY A 3 -40.50 -23.08 19.76
C GLY A 3 -39.74 -22.99 18.43
N PRO A 4 -40.27 -22.27 17.43
CA PRO A 4 -39.65 -22.19 16.12
C PRO A 4 -38.17 -21.85 16.32
N VAL A 5 -37.27 -22.76 15.89
CA VAL A 5 -35.84 -22.53 15.94
C VAL A 5 -35.62 -21.25 15.15
N ARG A 6 -35.39 -20.15 15.86
CA ARG A 6 -35.07 -18.87 15.22
C ARG A 6 -33.73 -19.09 14.53
N THR A 7 -33.78 -19.37 13.23
CA THR A 7 -32.62 -19.33 12.37
C THR A 7 -31.95 -18.00 12.61
N ALA A 8 -30.70 -18.04 13.08
CA ALA A 8 -29.93 -16.83 13.36
C ALA A 8 -29.96 -15.94 12.10
N PRO A 9 -30.21 -14.63 12.24
CA PRO A 9 -30.32 -13.74 11.10
C PRO A 9 -29.04 -13.78 10.29
N VAL A 10 -29.20 -13.81 8.97
CA VAL A 10 -28.09 -13.90 8.05
C VAL A 10 -27.33 -12.58 8.07
N ALA A 11 -26.01 -12.60 7.85
CA ALA A 11 -25.16 -11.40 7.93
C ALA A 11 -25.69 -10.24 7.05
N LEU A 12 -26.29 -10.59 5.91
CA LEU A 12 -26.89 -9.66 4.96
C LEU A 12 -28.14 -8.93 5.49
N ASP A 13 -28.83 -9.48 6.47
CA ASP A 13 -30.08 -8.92 7.02
C ASP A 13 -29.82 -7.72 7.95
N LEU A 14 -28.59 -7.59 8.45
CA LEU A 14 -28.18 -6.40 9.22
C LEU A 14 -28.10 -5.18 8.30
N ALA A 15 -28.83 -4.12 8.66
CA ALA A 15 -28.94 -2.89 7.87
C ALA A 15 -27.57 -2.27 7.52
N GLY A 16 -26.61 -2.31 8.45
CA GLY A 16 -25.24 -1.86 8.21
C GLY A 16 -24.53 -2.64 7.09
N THR A 17 -24.71 -3.96 7.04
CA THR A 17 -24.17 -4.86 6.01
C THR A 17 -24.78 -4.59 4.64
N ALA A 18 -26.11 -4.50 4.58
CA ALA A 18 -26.83 -4.22 3.34
C ALA A 18 -26.45 -2.84 2.77
N GLY A 19 -26.36 -1.82 3.64
CA GLY A 19 -25.89 -0.48 3.29
C GLY A 19 -24.44 -0.46 2.81
N GLY A 20 -23.54 -1.16 3.51
CA GLY A 20 -22.13 -1.31 3.12
C GLY A 20 -21.96 -1.97 1.75
N LEU A 21 -22.72 -3.03 1.46
CA LEU A 21 -22.70 -3.71 0.17
C LEU A 21 -23.25 -2.81 -0.96
N THR A 22 -24.26 -1.99 -0.66
CA THR A 22 -24.83 -1.03 -1.61
C THR A 22 -23.84 0.07 -1.96
N ARG A 23 -23.16 0.65 -0.95
CA ARG A 23 -22.06 1.61 -1.19
C ARG A 23 -20.94 1.01 -2.02
N TYR A 24 -20.55 -0.24 -1.73
CA TYR A 24 -19.52 -0.94 -2.50
C TYR A 24 -19.91 -1.11 -3.99
N ARG A 25 -21.19 -1.40 -4.28
CA ARG A 25 -21.71 -1.45 -5.65
C ARG A 25 -21.80 -0.08 -6.32
N ALA A 26 -22.15 0.97 -5.58
CA ALA A 26 -22.19 2.33 -6.11
C ALA A 26 -20.80 2.78 -6.58
N THR A 27 -19.74 2.52 -5.80
CA THR A 27 -18.36 2.78 -6.23
C THR A 27 -18.00 1.98 -7.49
N ALA A 28 -18.47 0.73 -7.60
CA ALA A 28 -18.28 -0.09 -8.79
C ALA A 28 -18.89 0.54 -10.05
N ARG A 29 -20.14 1.00 -9.95
CA ARG A 29 -20.84 1.69 -11.04
C ARG A 29 -20.11 2.96 -11.44
N LEU A 30 -19.60 3.73 -10.48
CA LEU A 30 -18.81 4.93 -10.75
C LEU A 30 -17.55 4.62 -11.59
N TRP A 31 -16.81 3.55 -11.26
CA TRP A 31 -15.65 3.12 -12.06
C TRP A 31 -16.04 2.63 -13.47
N CYS A 32 -17.17 1.93 -13.62
CA CYS A 32 -17.68 1.56 -14.94
C CYS A 32 -18.03 2.79 -15.77
N VAL A 33 -18.74 3.76 -15.18
CA VAL A 33 -19.15 5.00 -15.85
C VAL A 33 -17.92 5.81 -16.24
N ALA A 34 -16.96 5.98 -15.33
CA ALA A 34 -15.69 6.66 -15.62
C ALA A 34 -14.89 5.95 -16.72
N GLY A 35 -14.86 4.61 -16.71
CA GLY A 35 -14.21 3.83 -17.76
C GLY A 35 -14.91 3.95 -19.12
N ALA A 36 -16.23 3.85 -19.15
CA ALA A 36 -17.02 4.04 -20.37
C ALA A 36 -16.86 5.47 -20.92
N ALA A 37 -16.88 6.47 -20.05
CA ALA A 37 -16.62 7.87 -20.39
C ALA A 37 -15.18 8.13 -20.85
N GLY A 38 -14.22 7.24 -20.58
CA GLY A 38 -12.88 7.30 -21.16
C GLY A 38 -12.80 6.60 -22.52
N VAL A 39 -13.37 5.41 -22.63
CA VAL A 39 -13.28 4.58 -23.86
C VAL A 39 -14.14 5.13 -24.99
N ILE A 40 -15.38 5.55 -24.72
CA ILE A 40 -16.31 6.00 -25.77
C ILE A 40 -15.75 7.24 -26.48
N PRO A 41 -15.30 8.31 -25.79
CA PRO A 41 -14.68 9.45 -26.47
C PRO A 41 -13.38 9.10 -27.17
N ALA A 42 -12.57 8.18 -26.62
CA ALA A 42 -11.36 7.72 -27.31
C ALA A 42 -11.70 7.03 -28.65
N LEU A 43 -12.74 6.18 -28.66
CA LEU A 43 -13.23 5.52 -29.88
C LEU A 43 -13.84 6.53 -30.86
N LEU A 44 -14.65 7.48 -30.39
CA LEU A 44 -15.24 8.51 -31.24
C LEU A 44 -14.15 9.43 -31.84
N LEU A 45 -13.14 9.83 -31.06
CA LEU A 45 -12.00 10.58 -31.57
C LEU A 45 -11.18 9.76 -32.58
N ALA A 46 -11.02 8.46 -32.35
CA ALA A 46 -10.33 7.58 -33.30
C ALA A 46 -11.06 7.45 -34.65
N VAL A 47 -12.39 7.54 -34.65
CA VAL A 47 -13.23 7.36 -35.85
C VAL A 47 -13.51 8.67 -36.59
N PHE A 48 -13.68 9.78 -35.87
CA PHE A 48 -14.17 11.04 -36.45
C PHE A 48 -13.12 12.13 -36.56
N ALA A 49 -11.95 11.97 -35.94
CA ALA A 49 -10.89 12.98 -35.97
C ALA A 49 -9.72 12.52 -36.84
N ASP A 50 -9.90 12.51 -38.16
CA ASP A 50 -8.87 12.19 -39.18
C ASP A 50 -7.66 13.16 -39.23
N GLY A 51 -7.40 13.89 -38.14
CA GLY A 51 -6.27 14.83 -38.04
C GLY A 51 -6.02 15.37 -36.64
N PHE A 52 -6.94 15.17 -35.70
CA PHE A 52 -6.79 15.71 -34.34
C PHE A 52 -6.06 14.72 -33.42
N GLY A 53 -4.73 14.70 -33.53
CA GLY A 53 -3.81 14.27 -32.47
C GLY A 53 -3.99 12.84 -31.94
N GLY A 54 -3.63 11.82 -32.73
CA GLY A 54 -3.58 10.41 -32.32
C GLY A 54 -2.78 10.12 -31.03
N SER A 55 -1.96 11.07 -30.59
CA SER A 55 -1.20 11.04 -29.33
C SER A 55 -2.07 10.96 -28.06
N PHE A 56 -3.32 11.45 -28.08
CA PHE A 56 -4.21 11.42 -26.89
C PHE A 56 -5.19 10.24 -26.88
N VAL A 57 -5.51 9.70 -28.05
CA VAL A 57 -6.48 8.61 -28.22
C VAL A 57 -5.99 7.34 -27.51
N ALA A 58 -4.74 6.96 -27.71
CA ALA A 58 -4.16 5.76 -27.09
C ALA A 58 -4.12 5.80 -25.55
N PRO A 59 -3.58 6.85 -24.87
CA PRO A 59 -3.59 6.91 -23.41
C PRO A 59 -5.02 7.02 -22.83
N LEU A 60 -5.94 7.72 -23.50
CA LEU A 60 -7.34 7.81 -23.08
C LEU A 60 -8.03 6.44 -23.19
N ALA A 61 -7.78 5.69 -24.26
CA ALA A 61 -8.27 4.33 -24.45
C ALA A 61 -7.69 3.37 -23.40
N VAL A 62 -6.39 3.44 -23.10
CA VAL A 62 -5.74 2.60 -22.07
C VAL A 62 -6.30 2.93 -20.69
N PHE A 63 -6.45 4.20 -20.32
CA PHE A 63 -7.03 4.61 -19.05
C PHE A 63 -8.51 4.19 -18.93
N GLY A 64 -9.27 4.38 -20.00
CA GLY A 64 -10.65 3.92 -20.11
C GLY A 64 -10.76 2.40 -19.94
N ALA A 65 -9.90 1.63 -20.62
CA ALA A 65 -9.88 0.17 -20.53
C ALA A 65 -9.49 -0.32 -19.13
N LEU A 66 -8.48 0.27 -18.48
CA LEU A 66 -8.11 -0.06 -17.10
C LEU A 66 -9.23 0.26 -16.11
N SER A 67 -9.91 1.40 -16.31
CA SER A 67 -11.06 1.81 -15.49
C SER A 67 -12.26 0.87 -15.69
N LEU A 68 -12.54 0.43 -16.93
CA LEU A 68 -13.54 -0.59 -17.23
C LEU A 68 -13.19 -1.95 -16.62
N LEU A 69 -11.93 -2.39 -16.71
CA LEU A 69 -11.48 -3.63 -16.07
C LEU A 69 -11.67 -3.57 -14.56
N MET A 70 -11.31 -2.45 -13.92
CA MET A 70 -11.59 -2.23 -12.50
C MET A 70 -13.10 -2.24 -12.23
N GLY A 71 -13.88 -1.54 -13.06
CA GLY A 71 -15.33 -1.51 -13.05
C GLY A 71 -15.99 -2.89 -13.21
N ALA A 72 -15.37 -3.82 -13.94
CA ALA A 72 -15.86 -5.20 -14.11
C ALA A 72 -15.46 -6.11 -12.94
N VAL A 73 -14.28 -5.93 -12.36
CA VAL A 73 -13.81 -6.75 -11.22
C VAL A 73 -14.58 -6.46 -9.94
N VAL A 74 -14.86 -5.19 -9.63
CA VAL A 74 -15.56 -4.81 -8.39
C VAL A 74 -16.97 -5.43 -8.25
N PRO A 75 -17.88 -5.43 -9.25
CA PRO A 75 -19.20 -6.04 -9.12
C PRO A 75 -19.12 -7.56 -9.03
N LEU A 76 -18.13 -8.21 -9.66
CA LEU A 76 -17.88 -9.64 -9.46
C LEU A 76 -17.48 -9.93 -8.00
N GLN A 77 -16.67 -9.08 -7.39
CA GLN A 77 -16.35 -9.20 -5.95
C GLN A 77 -17.59 -8.94 -5.10
N ALA A 78 -18.40 -7.93 -5.42
CA ALA A 78 -19.64 -7.64 -4.70
C ALA A 78 -20.65 -8.80 -4.76
N ARG A 79 -20.76 -9.47 -5.92
CA ARG A 79 -21.59 -10.69 -6.07
C ARG A 79 -21.06 -11.82 -5.19
N ARG A 80 -19.74 -12.02 -5.14
CA ARG A 80 -19.12 -13.03 -4.26
C ARG A 80 -19.32 -12.71 -2.78
N MET A 81 -19.12 -11.45 -2.37
CA MET A 81 -19.40 -10.99 -1.01
C MET A 81 -20.86 -11.22 -0.64
N ARG A 82 -21.81 -10.85 -1.51
CA ARG A 82 -23.24 -11.10 -1.27
C ARG A 82 -23.54 -12.58 -1.04
N ARG A 83 -22.99 -13.47 -1.86
CA ARG A 83 -23.22 -14.92 -1.70
C ARG A 83 -22.71 -15.42 -0.36
N VAL A 84 -21.53 -14.96 0.06
CA VAL A 84 -20.98 -15.32 1.38
C VAL A 84 -21.84 -14.75 2.51
N LEU A 85 -22.19 -13.45 2.43
CA LEU A 85 -22.99 -12.77 3.44
C LEU A 85 -24.43 -13.30 3.52
N ALA A 86 -24.95 -13.87 2.43
CA ALA A 86 -26.27 -14.51 2.40
C ALA A 86 -26.24 -15.97 2.90
N ALA A 87 -25.05 -16.55 3.08
CA ALA A 87 -24.90 -17.97 3.42
C ALA A 87 -24.75 -18.22 4.92
N GLY A 88 -24.49 -17.20 5.74
CA GLY A 88 -24.32 -17.39 7.18
C GLY A 88 -24.40 -16.09 7.98
N PRO A 89 -24.57 -16.19 9.31
CA PRO A 89 -24.57 -15.05 10.21
C PRO A 89 -23.17 -14.41 10.32
N TRP A 90 -23.11 -13.21 10.89
CA TRP A 90 -21.83 -12.65 11.35
C TRP A 90 -21.41 -13.31 12.65
N THR A 91 -20.13 -13.67 12.74
CA THR A 91 -19.50 -14.11 14.00
C THR A 91 -18.46 -13.09 14.43
N ALA A 92 -18.52 -12.65 15.69
CA ALA A 92 -17.56 -11.71 16.25
C ALA A 92 -16.34 -12.48 16.79
N HIS A 93 -15.14 -12.06 16.39
CA HIS A 93 -13.89 -12.69 16.79
C HIS A 93 -12.90 -11.64 17.31
N THR A 94 -12.14 -12.01 18.34
CA THR A 94 -10.93 -11.27 18.66
C THR A 94 -9.93 -11.44 17.52
N SER A 95 -9.24 -10.37 17.21
CA SER A 95 -8.42 -10.24 16.02
C SER A 95 -7.17 -9.42 16.29
N VAL A 96 -6.10 -9.78 15.58
CA VAL A 96 -4.87 -8.99 15.51
C VAL A 96 -4.53 -8.81 14.05
N VAL A 97 -4.37 -7.57 13.62
CA VAL A 97 -3.83 -7.25 12.31
C VAL A 97 -2.32 -7.40 12.37
N VAL A 98 -1.84 -8.47 11.76
CA VAL A 98 -0.42 -8.75 11.64
C VAL A 98 0.04 -8.22 10.29
N GLN A 99 0.88 -7.18 10.26
CA GLN A 99 1.53 -6.76 9.02
C GLN A 99 2.85 -7.52 8.84
N PRO A 100 2.95 -8.54 7.96
CA PRO A 100 4.25 -9.11 7.62
C PRO A 100 4.97 -8.18 6.63
N ALA A 101 6.18 -7.76 6.98
CA ALA A 101 7.11 -6.87 6.26
C ALA A 101 7.53 -7.28 4.82
N ALA A 102 6.81 -8.20 4.16
CA ALA A 102 7.15 -8.62 2.80
C ALA A 102 5.98 -9.15 1.97
N ARG A 103 4.82 -9.47 2.56
CA ARG A 103 3.80 -10.30 1.86
C ARG A 103 2.35 -9.81 2.01
N GLY A 104 2.17 -8.53 2.34
CA GLY A 104 0.86 -7.89 2.53
C GLY A 104 0.25 -8.25 3.89
N ALA A 105 -0.59 -7.36 4.43
CA ALA A 105 -1.19 -7.55 5.74
C ALA A 105 -1.95 -8.87 5.87
N ALA A 106 -1.93 -9.43 7.06
CA ALA A 106 -2.74 -10.55 7.47
C ALA A 106 -3.56 -10.14 8.70
N VAL A 107 -4.74 -10.70 8.82
CA VAL A 107 -5.58 -10.57 10.01
C VAL A 107 -5.68 -11.97 10.57
N VAL A 108 -5.33 -12.17 11.84
CA VAL A 108 -5.56 -13.45 12.50
C VAL A 108 -6.75 -13.29 13.41
N LEU A 109 -7.78 -14.11 13.21
CA LEU A 109 -8.93 -14.19 14.10
C LEU A 109 -8.77 -15.38 15.05
N ARG A 110 -9.28 -15.26 16.27
CA ARG A 110 -9.55 -16.42 17.14
C ARG A 110 -10.73 -17.19 16.57
N GLY A 111 -10.54 -18.45 16.18
CA GLY A 111 -11.60 -19.33 15.69
C GLY A 111 -12.60 -19.72 16.79
N PRO A 112 -13.69 -20.41 16.43
CA PRO A 112 -14.70 -20.87 17.38
C PRO A 112 -14.16 -21.93 18.36
N GLY A 113 -13.16 -22.72 17.94
CA GLY A 113 -12.49 -23.67 18.83
C GLY A 113 -11.56 -22.98 19.85
N PRO A 114 -11.34 -23.58 21.04
CA PRO A 114 -10.53 -22.99 22.11
C PRO A 114 -9.10 -22.65 21.72
N HIS A 115 -8.55 -23.34 20.72
CA HIS A 115 -7.19 -23.16 20.21
C HIS A 115 -7.12 -22.88 18.71
N GLU A 116 -8.25 -22.60 18.08
CA GLU A 116 -8.28 -22.38 16.64
C GLU A 116 -7.87 -20.93 16.33
N LEU A 117 -6.97 -20.75 15.37
CA LEU A 117 -6.58 -19.44 14.86
C LEU A 117 -6.76 -19.42 13.35
N LEU A 118 -7.43 -18.39 12.85
CA LEU A 118 -7.82 -18.23 11.46
C LEU A 118 -6.98 -17.10 10.83
N PRO A 119 -5.82 -17.40 10.24
CA PRO A 119 -5.02 -16.39 9.56
C PRO A 119 -5.62 -16.11 8.17
N LEU A 120 -6.02 -14.86 7.96
CA LEU A 120 -6.66 -14.36 6.75
C LEU A 120 -5.79 -13.27 6.10
N THR A 121 -5.84 -13.15 4.78
CA THR A 121 -5.28 -12.03 4.02
C THR A 121 -6.43 -11.20 3.48
N PRO A 122 -6.68 -10.00 4.02
CA PRO A 122 -7.67 -9.08 3.47
C PRO A 122 -7.23 -8.62 2.07
N TRP A 123 -8.16 -8.65 1.13
CA TRP A 123 -7.94 -8.21 -0.24
C TRP A 123 -8.41 -6.76 -0.39
N THR A 124 -7.57 -5.85 0.10
CA THR A 124 -7.92 -4.43 0.16
C THR A 124 -6.68 -3.52 0.01
N THR A 125 -6.92 -2.23 -0.14
CA THR A 125 -5.89 -1.18 -0.12
C THR A 125 -5.41 -0.90 1.31
N GLN A 126 -4.22 -0.32 1.48
CA GLN A 126 -3.69 -0.01 2.83
C GLN A 126 -4.62 0.87 3.66
N TRP A 127 -5.22 1.92 3.07
CA TRP A 127 -6.12 2.81 3.81
C TRP A 127 -7.36 2.10 4.40
N ARG A 128 -7.83 1.03 3.75
CA ARG A 128 -8.93 0.20 4.26
C ARG A 128 -8.47 -0.83 5.28
N LEU A 129 -7.19 -1.17 5.28
CA LEU A 129 -6.63 -2.03 6.31
C LEU A 129 -6.58 -1.31 7.66
N ASP A 130 -6.34 0.01 7.66
CA ASP A 130 -6.34 0.82 8.88
C ASP A 130 -7.72 0.79 9.58
N LEU A 131 -8.81 0.63 8.82
CA LEU A 131 -10.16 0.44 9.38
C LEU A 131 -10.27 -0.85 10.19
N LEU A 132 -9.59 -1.93 9.77
CA LEU A 132 -9.54 -3.19 10.52
C LEU A 132 -8.65 -3.11 11.77
N ASN A 133 -7.74 -2.13 11.83
CA ASN A 133 -6.87 -1.93 12.97
C ASN A 133 -7.53 -1.09 14.08
N ARG A 134 -8.54 -0.27 13.73
CA ARG A 134 -9.27 0.61 14.66
C ARG A 134 -10.40 -0.07 15.43
N SER A 135 -10.68 -1.34 15.18
CA SER A 135 -11.88 -2.00 15.70
C SER A 135 -11.72 -2.59 17.11
N ASP A 136 -10.89 -1.97 17.96
CA ASP A 136 -10.55 -2.43 19.32
C ASP A 136 -10.15 -3.91 19.41
N GLY A 137 -9.58 -4.44 18.32
CA GLY A 137 -9.21 -5.85 18.22
C GLY A 137 -10.39 -6.80 18.06
N VAL A 138 -11.60 -6.34 17.78
CA VAL A 138 -12.77 -7.19 17.43
C VAL A 138 -13.10 -7.01 15.96
N LEU A 139 -13.29 -8.11 15.23
CA LEU A 139 -13.75 -8.09 13.85
C LEU A 139 -14.88 -9.08 13.66
N TRP A 140 -15.86 -8.70 12.85
CA TRP A 140 -16.91 -9.59 12.40
C TRP A 140 -16.43 -10.35 11.18
N TRP A 141 -16.69 -11.66 11.16
CA TRP A 141 -16.37 -12.57 10.08
C TRP A 141 -17.62 -13.28 9.58
N CYS A 142 -17.73 -13.42 8.27
CA CYS A 142 -18.75 -14.25 7.64
C CYS A 142 -18.10 -15.01 6.49
N GLY A 143 -18.15 -16.34 6.53
CA GLY A 143 -17.60 -17.21 5.50
C GLY A 143 -16.89 -18.43 6.06
N ASP A 144 -16.32 -19.23 5.16
CA ASP A 144 -15.72 -20.50 5.51
C ASP A 144 -14.20 -20.36 5.69
N PRO A 145 -13.61 -20.88 6.79
CA PRO A 145 -12.16 -20.93 7.02
C PRO A 145 -11.34 -21.47 5.84
N ARG A 146 -11.91 -22.39 5.04
CA ARG A 146 -11.24 -23.03 3.92
C ARG A 146 -11.32 -22.17 2.67
N THR A 147 -12.48 -21.63 2.30
CA THR A 147 -12.63 -20.88 1.04
C THR A 147 -12.40 -19.37 1.18
N GLY A 148 -12.49 -18.85 2.39
CA GLY A 148 -12.43 -17.43 2.71
C GLY A 148 -13.82 -16.82 2.90
N GLY A 149 -13.86 -15.50 3.02
CA GLY A 149 -15.07 -14.82 3.49
C GLY A 149 -14.95 -13.31 3.48
N VAL A 150 -15.77 -12.65 4.28
CA VAL A 150 -15.86 -11.20 4.41
C VAL A 150 -15.57 -10.84 5.87
N LEU A 151 -14.71 -9.85 6.06
CA LEU A 151 -14.42 -9.19 7.33
C LEU A 151 -15.14 -7.84 7.36
N ALA A 152 -15.58 -7.42 8.54
CA ALA A 152 -16.00 -6.05 8.77
C ALA A 152 -15.67 -5.64 10.22
N PRO A 153 -15.43 -4.34 10.49
CA PRO A 153 -15.54 -3.81 11.84
C PRO A 153 -16.95 -4.06 12.43
N PRO A 154 -17.11 -3.97 13.76
CA PRO A 154 -18.43 -3.99 14.39
C PRO A 154 -19.41 -3.02 13.71
N GLY A 155 -20.63 -3.49 13.44
CA GLY A 155 -21.65 -2.76 12.68
C GLY A 155 -21.74 -3.12 11.18
N GLY A 156 -20.78 -3.88 10.63
CA GLY A 156 -20.89 -4.49 9.30
C GLY A 156 -20.84 -3.50 8.11
N THR A 157 -20.50 -2.23 8.34
CA THR A 157 -20.61 -1.16 7.33
C THR A 157 -19.49 -1.15 6.29
N GLU A 158 -18.30 -1.64 6.64
CA GLU A 158 -17.09 -1.65 5.81
C GLU A 158 -16.66 -3.08 5.49
N LEU A 159 -17.13 -3.57 4.34
CA LEU A 159 -16.95 -4.96 3.92
C LEU A 159 -15.60 -5.20 3.23
N ILE A 160 -14.81 -6.12 3.76
CA ILE A 160 -13.48 -6.46 3.25
C ILE A 160 -13.40 -7.95 2.99
N ARG A 161 -13.24 -8.35 1.73
CA ARG A 161 -13.06 -9.76 1.40
C ARG A 161 -11.71 -10.24 1.92
N ALA A 162 -11.67 -11.40 2.56
CA ALA A 162 -10.43 -12.02 3.00
C ALA A 162 -10.29 -13.45 2.47
N LYS A 163 -9.06 -13.86 2.20
CA LYS A 163 -8.71 -15.23 1.79
C LYS A 163 -7.89 -15.90 2.88
N PRO A 164 -8.06 -17.20 3.13
CA PRO A 164 -7.28 -17.89 4.14
C PRO A 164 -5.82 -17.99 3.75
N VAL A 165 -4.95 -17.80 4.73
CA VAL A 165 -3.52 -18.02 4.62
C VAL A 165 -3.26 -19.48 4.96
N ARG A 166 -2.54 -20.20 4.10
CA ARG A 166 -2.24 -21.62 4.29
C ARG A 166 -0.74 -21.90 4.37
N GLY A 167 -0.40 -23.08 4.92
CA GLY A 167 0.94 -23.64 4.92
C GLY A 167 1.94 -22.91 5.83
N ARG A 168 3.21 -22.85 5.42
CA ARG A 168 4.32 -22.26 6.21
C ARG A 168 4.05 -20.81 6.64
N ARG A 169 3.33 -20.04 5.81
CA ARG A 169 2.97 -18.65 6.14
C ARG A 169 1.98 -18.58 7.30
N ALA A 170 0.95 -19.44 7.29
CA ALA A 170 -0.02 -19.52 8.38
C ALA A 170 0.68 -19.84 9.70
N ARG A 171 1.54 -20.87 9.69
CA ARG A 171 2.37 -21.25 10.85
C ARG A 171 3.25 -20.10 11.35
N SER A 172 3.92 -19.38 10.44
CA SER A 172 4.76 -18.23 10.83
C SER A 172 3.97 -17.05 11.39
N LEU A 173 2.71 -16.88 11.00
CA LEU A 173 1.84 -15.83 11.55
C LEU A 173 1.33 -16.24 12.92
N VAL A 174 0.87 -17.48 13.07
CA VAL A 174 0.39 -18.06 14.33
C VAL A 174 1.49 -18.11 15.39
N ALA A 175 2.74 -18.35 14.99
CA ALA A 175 3.87 -18.37 15.92
C ALA A 175 4.23 -17.00 16.53
N ARG A 176 3.67 -15.88 16.02
CA ARG A 176 4.02 -14.55 16.52
C ARG A 176 3.50 -14.33 17.95
N PRO A 177 4.28 -13.69 18.84
CA PRO A 177 3.86 -13.45 20.23
C PRO A 177 2.50 -12.76 20.35
N GLN A 178 2.29 -11.70 19.55
CA GLN A 178 1.03 -10.95 19.50
C GLN A 178 -0.19 -11.81 19.12
N VAL A 179 0.02 -12.84 18.30
CA VAL A 179 -1.04 -13.77 17.88
C VAL A 179 -1.31 -14.82 18.95
N LYS A 180 -0.29 -15.28 19.67
CA LYS A 180 -0.48 -16.18 20.82
C LYS A 180 -1.34 -15.52 21.91
N GLY A 181 -1.16 -14.21 22.13
CA GLY A 181 -1.98 -13.43 23.05
C GLY A 181 -3.46 -13.33 22.67
N LEU A 182 -3.87 -13.72 21.46
CA LEU A 182 -5.31 -13.77 21.10
C LEU A 182 -6.07 -14.85 21.86
N LEU A 183 -5.41 -15.96 22.19
CA LEU A 183 -6.07 -17.11 22.83
C LEU A 183 -6.48 -16.82 24.28
N THR A 184 -5.84 -15.85 24.93
CA THR A 184 -6.14 -15.45 26.30
C THR A 184 -7.17 -14.32 26.40
N ARG A 185 -7.52 -13.67 25.28
CA ARG A 185 -8.54 -12.59 25.28
C ARG A 185 -9.95 -13.17 25.40
N PRO A 186 -10.85 -12.55 26.18
CA PRO A 186 -12.24 -13.01 26.30
C PRO A 186 -12.95 -13.00 24.94
N ALA A 187 -13.89 -13.93 24.75
CA ALA A 187 -14.70 -13.96 23.53
C ALA A 187 -15.58 -12.70 23.47
N PRO A 188 -15.61 -11.98 22.33
CA PRO A 188 -16.42 -10.78 22.22
C PRO A 188 -17.91 -11.15 22.17
N PRO A 189 -18.81 -10.24 22.59
CA PRO A 189 -20.25 -10.43 22.44
C PRO A 189 -20.58 -10.65 20.96
N GLN A 190 -21.41 -11.66 20.69
CA GLN A 190 -21.81 -11.98 19.33
C GLN A 190 -22.79 -10.94 18.78
N PRO A 191 -22.76 -10.64 17.47
CA PRO A 191 -23.67 -9.67 16.87
C PRO A 191 -25.10 -10.17 17.03
N GLN A 192 -25.91 -9.45 17.79
CA GLN A 192 -27.34 -9.70 17.87
C GLN A 192 -28.05 -8.72 16.92
N PRO A 193 -29.09 -9.16 16.20
CA PRO A 193 -29.97 -8.21 15.54
C PRO A 193 -30.46 -7.23 16.61
N ALA A 194 -30.44 -5.93 16.31
CA ALA A 194 -31.08 -4.97 17.20
C ALA A 194 -32.51 -5.50 17.47
N PRO A 195 -32.94 -5.59 18.74
CA PRO A 195 -34.33 -5.93 19.01
C PRO A 195 -35.17 -4.99 18.15
N PRO A 196 -36.20 -5.51 17.44
CA PRO A 196 -37.08 -4.65 16.68
C PRO A 196 -37.50 -3.55 17.64
N GLU A 197 -37.21 -2.31 17.27
CA GLU A 197 -37.63 -1.13 18.03
C GLU A 197 -39.14 -1.32 18.22
N GLU A 198 -39.54 -1.79 19.40
CA GLU A 198 -40.92 -2.02 19.78
C GLU A 198 -41.55 -0.64 19.72
N SER A 199 -42.07 -0.33 18.56
CA SER A 199 -42.83 0.87 18.28
C SER A 199 -44.03 0.72 19.19
N GLY A 200 -43.99 1.41 20.34
CA GLY A 200 -44.82 1.16 21.51
C GLY A 200 -46.31 1.19 21.22
N LEU A 201 -46.85 0.07 20.77
CA LEU A 201 -48.26 -0.23 20.75
C LEU A 201 -48.52 -1.24 21.87
N PRO A 202 -49.35 -0.89 22.87
CA PRO A 202 -49.65 -1.77 24.00
C PRO A 202 -50.44 -2.98 23.49
N VAL A 203 -49.90 -4.19 23.69
CA VAL A 203 -50.60 -5.45 23.40
C VAL A 203 -50.96 -6.09 24.74
N ASP A 204 -52.26 -6.20 24.97
CA ASP A 204 -52.88 -6.82 26.15
C ASP A 204 -52.52 -8.30 26.30
N ALA A 205 -52.35 -8.69 27.57
CA ALA A 205 -51.95 -10.01 28.01
C ALA A 205 -53.08 -11.06 27.90
N GLY A 206 -52.70 -12.29 27.52
CA GLY A 206 -53.55 -13.48 27.61
C GLY A 206 -52.72 -14.77 27.79
N PRO A 207 -53.22 -15.79 28.51
CA PRO A 207 -52.39 -16.60 29.40
C PRO A 207 -51.92 -17.96 28.85
N ALA A 208 -50.93 -18.48 29.58
CA ALA A 208 -50.13 -19.68 29.32
C ALA A 208 -50.90 -21.01 29.41
N VAL A 209 -50.49 -21.96 28.55
CA VAL A 209 -50.77 -23.40 28.71
C VAL A 209 -49.48 -24.17 28.37
N GLY A 210 -49.08 -25.06 29.28
CA GLY A 210 -47.84 -25.85 29.19
C GLY A 210 -47.96 -27.18 28.45
N ALA A 211 -46.82 -27.80 28.18
CA ALA A 211 -46.61 -29.26 28.03
C ALA A 211 -45.14 -29.61 27.68
N GLU A 212 -44.50 -30.41 28.54
CA GLU A 212 -43.41 -31.38 28.24
C GLU A 212 -43.97 -32.60 27.45
N PRO A 213 -43.20 -33.62 26.97
CA PRO A 213 -41.76 -33.97 27.14
C PRO A 213 -41.03 -34.47 25.83
N ALA A 214 -39.82 -35.03 26.02
CA ALA A 214 -39.19 -36.17 25.31
C ALA A 214 -37.92 -35.94 24.43
N VAL A 215 -36.78 -36.29 25.05
CA VAL A 215 -35.50 -36.90 24.61
C VAL A 215 -35.36 -37.36 23.14
N ASP A 216 -34.25 -36.98 22.47
CA ASP A 216 -33.37 -37.97 21.79
C ASP A 216 -31.95 -37.43 21.52
N THR A 217 -30.97 -38.30 21.74
CA THR A 217 -29.51 -38.06 21.66
C THR A 217 -28.93 -38.70 20.40
N GLY A 218 -28.21 -37.94 19.58
CA GLY A 218 -27.53 -38.46 18.39
C GLY A 218 -26.23 -37.74 18.06
N SER A 219 -25.10 -38.34 18.47
CA SER A 219 -23.75 -37.99 18.02
C SER A 219 -23.51 -38.44 16.57
N ALA A 220 -22.79 -37.64 15.79
CA ALA A 220 -22.09 -38.12 14.60
C ALA A 220 -20.76 -37.36 14.41
N VAL A 221 -19.70 -38.06 14.80
CA VAL A 221 -18.30 -37.80 14.48
C VAL A 221 -18.12 -37.99 12.97
N ASP A 222 -17.45 -37.07 12.29
CA ASP A 222 -17.00 -37.30 10.91
C ASP A 222 -15.54 -36.86 10.70
N THR A 223 -14.67 -37.87 10.64
CA THR A 223 -13.22 -37.80 10.52
C THR A 223 -12.84 -37.70 9.03
N GLY A 224 -12.84 -36.48 8.49
CA GLY A 224 -12.50 -36.21 7.10
C GLY A 224 -10.98 -36.15 6.81
N SER A 225 -10.45 -37.29 6.38
CA SER A 225 -9.27 -37.57 5.56
C SER A 225 -8.48 -36.37 4.97
N ALA A 226 -7.18 -36.35 5.27
CA ALA A 226 -6.21 -35.42 4.71
C ALA A 226 -5.83 -35.79 3.26
N VAL A 227 -6.41 -35.08 2.29
CA VAL A 227 -5.99 -35.16 0.89
C VAL A 227 -4.70 -34.34 0.69
N GLU A 228 -3.58 -35.04 0.53
CA GLU A 228 -2.28 -34.45 0.20
C GLU A 228 -2.27 -33.96 -1.26
N THR A 229 -2.64 -32.69 -1.44
CA THR A 229 -2.59 -32.04 -2.76
C THR A 229 -1.17 -31.55 -3.08
N LYS A 230 -0.53 -32.28 -4.01
CA LYS A 230 0.77 -31.99 -4.61
C LYS A 230 0.86 -30.52 -5.06
N ARG A 231 1.73 -29.76 -4.38
CA ARG A 231 2.02 -28.34 -4.64
C ARG A 231 2.45 -28.09 -6.09
N ARG A 232 1.55 -27.58 -6.92
CA ARG A 232 1.96 -26.90 -8.16
C ARG A 232 2.47 -25.50 -7.80
N ARG A 233 3.75 -25.22 -8.07
CA ARG A 233 4.30 -23.86 -8.01
C ARG A 233 3.46 -22.99 -8.96
N PRO A 234 2.91 -21.83 -8.52
CA PRO A 234 2.06 -21.02 -9.38
C PRO A 234 2.89 -20.48 -10.54
N TRP A 235 2.59 -20.93 -11.76
CA TRP A 235 3.29 -20.58 -13.00
C TRP A 235 3.36 -19.05 -13.25
N TRP A 236 2.49 -18.29 -12.60
CA TRP A 236 2.37 -16.82 -12.64
C TRP A 236 3.58 -16.04 -12.10
N ARG A 237 4.61 -16.72 -11.55
CA ARG A 237 5.79 -16.02 -10.99
C ARG A 237 6.74 -15.48 -12.07
N GLY A 238 6.65 -15.94 -13.32
CA GLY A 238 7.45 -15.45 -14.43
C GLY A 238 6.70 -14.59 -15.45
N THR A 239 5.37 -14.50 -15.38
CA THR A 239 4.55 -13.98 -16.48
C THR A 239 4.92 -12.55 -16.88
N PHE A 240 5.07 -11.61 -15.94
CA PHE A 240 5.45 -10.23 -16.27
C PHE A 240 6.86 -10.11 -16.86
N ARG A 241 7.79 -11.00 -16.48
CA ARG A 241 9.12 -11.04 -17.07
C ARG A 241 9.04 -11.53 -18.51
N TRP A 242 8.24 -12.57 -18.77
CA TRP A 242 8.03 -13.09 -20.11
C TRP A 242 7.29 -12.09 -21.01
N LEU A 243 6.26 -11.41 -20.50
CA LEU A 243 5.58 -10.35 -21.24
C LEU A 243 6.53 -9.22 -21.60
N LEU A 244 7.43 -8.81 -20.68
CA LEU A 244 8.46 -7.82 -20.97
C LEU A 244 9.43 -8.30 -22.06
N LEU A 245 9.95 -9.52 -21.95
CA LEU A 245 10.90 -10.08 -22.92
C LEU A 245 10.29 -10.26 -24.30
N VAL A 246 9.10 -10.83 -24.39
CA VAL A 246 8.36 -11.01 -25.66
C VAL A 246 8.05 -9.64 -26.27
N GLY A 247 7.61 -8.68 -25.45
CA GLY A 247 7.35 -7.33 -25.91
C GLY A 247 8.58 -6.65 -26.49
N LEU A 248 9.71 -6.71 -25.78
CA LEU A 248 10.98 -6.15 -26.26
C LEU A 248 11.48 -6.83 -27.54
N LEU A 249 11.32 -8.15 -27.65
CA LEU A 249 11.72 -8.90 -28.84
C LEU A 249 10.89 -8.49 -30.07
N MET A 250 9.57 -8.39 -29.91
CA MET A 250 8.68 -7.94 -30.98
C MET A 250 8.99 -6.50 -31.42
N THR A 251 9.23 -5.60 -30.47
CA THR A 251 9.62 -4.22 -30.82
C THR A 251 10.96 -4.17 -31.55
N ALA A 252 11.96 -4.95 -31.11
CA ALA A 252 13.25 -5.03 -31.78
C ALA A 252 13.12 -5.56 -33.21
N LEU A 253 12.29 -6.59 -33.41
CA LEU A 253 12.02 -7.15 -34.73
C LEU A 253 11.36 -6.12 -35.66
N ALA A 254 10.34 -5.40 -35.19
CA ALA A 254 9.70 -4.34 -35.96
C ALA A 254 10.67 -3.18 -36.30
N THR A 255 11.57 -2.84 -35.37
CA THR A 255 12.62 -1.84 -35.64
C THR A 255 13.61 -2.33 -36.69
N SER A 256 14.03 -3.60 -36.64
CA SER A 256 14.93 -4.15 -37.67
C SER A 256 14.30 -4.16 -39.06
N TRP A 257 13.00 -4.45 -39.16
CA TRP A 257 12.26 -4.35 -40.41
C TRP A 257 12.14 -2.91 -40.91
N SER A 258 11.84 -1.96 -40.02
CA SER A 258 11.79 -0.55 -40.38
C SER A 258 13.14 -0.01 -40.87
N VAL A 259 14.26 -0.49 -40.32
CA VAL A 259 15.61 -0.09 -40.77
C VAL A 259 15.95 -0.75 -42.11
N ALA A 260 15.60 -2.02 -42.30
CA ALA A 260 15.80 -2.70 -43.59
C ALA A 260 15.01 -2.03 -44.72
N ALA A 261 13.83 -1.47 -44.41
CA ALA A 261 13.01 -0.74 -45.36
C ALA A 261 13.68 0.53 -45.93
N ASP A 262 14.65 1.11 -45.21
CA ASP A 262 15.40 2.28 -45.70
C ASP A 262 16.36 1.90 -46.84
N ASP A 263 16.74 0.62 -46.93
CA ASP A 263 17.62 0.06 -47.95
C ASP A 263 16.84 -0.71 -49.05
N ASP A 264 15.50 -0.59 -49.08
CA ASP A 264 14.67 -1.28 -50.07
C ASP A 264 14.99 -0.78 -51.50
N PRO A 265 15.30 -1.68 -52.45
CA PRO A 265 15.70 -1.30 -53.79
C PRO A 265 14.54 -0.67 -54.57
N GLN A 266 14.85 0.44 -55.24
CA GLN A 266 13.97 1.10 -56.18
C GLN A 266 14.02 0.37 -57.54
N VAL A 267 12.85 0.09 -58.12
CA VAL A 267 12.70 -0.62 -59.40
C VAL A 267 11.81 0.15 -60.36
N ASP A 268 12.10 0.01 -61.65
CA ASP A 268 11.28 0.57 -62.72
C ASP A 268 10.01 -0.27 -62.92
N LEU A 269 8.86 0.40 -63.05
CA LEU A 269 7.58 -0.25 -63.29
C LEU A 269 7.17 -0.12 -64.76
N THR A 270 6.76 -1.25 -65.36
CA THR A 270 6.15 -1.29 -66.69
C THR A 270 4.64 -1.42 -66.54
N TRP A 271 3.89 -0.38 -66.94
CA TRP A 271 2.42 -0.42 -66.92
C TRP A 271 1.87 -1.48 -67.87
N ILE A 272 0.91 -2.27 -67.39
CA ILE A 272 0.21 -3.31 -68.17
C ILE A 272 -1.20 -2.84 -68.53
N SER A 273 -1.98 -2.47 -67.50
CA SER A 273 -3.37 -2.07 -67.64
C SER A 273 -3.85 -1.27 -66.43
N GLU A 274 -4.82 -0.40 -66.65
CA GLU A 274 -5.56 0.28 -65.60
C GLU A 274 -6.80 -0.55 -65.23
N ARG A 275 -7.00 -0.78 -63.94
CA ARG A 275 -8.17 -1.47 -63.40
C ARG A 275 -9.31 -0.48 -63.20
N SER A 276 -10.54 -0.99 -63.25
CA SER A 276 -11.75 -0.18 -63.06
C SER A 276 -11.88 0.48 -61.68
N ASP A 277 -11.09 0.04 -60.69
CA ASP A 277 -11.04 0.60 -59.33
C ASP A 277 -10.03 1.76 -59.20
N GLY A 278 -9.38 2.17 -60.29
CA GLY A 278 -8.33 3.19 -60.29
C GLY A 278 -6.96 2.67 -59.85
N GLY A 279 -6.80 1.35 -59.66
CA GLY A 279 -5.50 0.70 -59.50
C GLY A 279 -4.86 0.37 -60.85
N CYS A 280 -3.54 0.18 -60.86
CA CYS A 280 -2.75 -0.14 -62.04
C CYS A 280 -2.19 -1.55 -61.87
N ASP A 281 -2.28 -2.40 -62.88
CA ASP A 281 -1.49 -3.63 -62.94
C ASP A 281 -0.13 -3.28 -63.58
N VAL A 282 0.95 -3.52 -62.84
CA VAL A 282 2.32 -3.21 -63.27
C VAL A 282 3.16 -4.47 -63.31
N ARG A 283 4.21 -4.44 -64.13
CA ARG A 283 5.23 -5.47 -64.25
C ARG A 283 6.57 -4.90 -63.79
N TRP A 284 7.29 -5.62 -62.94
CA TRP A 284 8.64 -5.25 -62.49
C TRP A 284 9.56 -6.47 -62.47
N THR A 285 10.86 -6.25 -62.44
CA THR A 285 11.86 -7.31 -62.21
C THR A 285 12.27 -7.27 -60.74
N ASP A 286 12.04 -8.37 -60.02
CA ASP A 286 12.40 -8.47 -58.62
C ASP A 286 13.95 -8.48 -58.48
N PRO A 287 14.53 -7.55 -57.71
CA PRO A 287 15.99 -7.41 -57.60
C PRO A 287 16.65 -8.55 -56.82
N PHE A 288 15.90 -9.36 -56.08
CA PHE A 288 16.43 -10.44 -55.24
C PHE A 288 16.51 -11.77 -56.00
N ASP A 289 15.53 -12.07 -56.84
CA ASP A 289 15.48 -13.34 -57.60
C ASP A 289 15.60 -13.18 -59.13
N GLY A 290 15.58 -11.94 -59.64
CA GLY A 290 15.66 -11.60 -61.06
C GLY A 290 14.41 -11.97 -61.86
N ARG A 291 13.34 -12.44 -61.22
CA ARG A 291 12.10 -12.85 -61.90
C ARG A 291 11.23 -11.65 -62.15
N THR A 292 10.61 -11.65 -63.32
CA THR A 292 9.58 -10.66 -63.64
C THR A 292 8.29 -11.00 -62.92
N ARG A 293 7.79 -10.08 -62.09
CA ARG A 293 6.54 -10.19 -61.34
C ARG A 293 5.50 -9.21 -61.86
N THR A 294 4.24 -9.51 -61.61
CA THR A 294 3.09 -8.65 -61.95
C THR A 294 2.18 -8.53 -60.75
N GLY A 295 1.64 -7.34 -60.50
CA GLY A 295 0.86 -7.05 -59.31
C GLY A 295 0.17 -5.69 -59.37
N ALA A 296 -0.76 -5.48 -58.45
CA ALA A 296 -1.51 -4.24 -58.34
C ALA A 296 -0.65 -3.13 -57.69
N PHE A 297 -0.79 -1.91 -58.19
CA PHE A 297 -0.09 -0.71 -57.73
C PHE A 297 -1.04 0.50 -57.73
N PRO A 298 -0.96 1.43 -56.77
CA PRO A 298 -1.82 2.61 -56.74
C PRO A 298 -1.50 3.55 -57.91
N CYS A 299 -2.45 3.85 -58.81
CA CYS A 299 -2.23 4.88 -59.81
C CYS A 299 -2.35 6.26 -59.16
N HIS A 300 -1.33 7.12 -59.26
CA HIS A 300 -1.39 8.49 -58.76
C HIS A 300 -2.20 9.42 -59.69
N GLY A 301 -3.47 9.12 -59.99
CA GLY A 301 -4.39 10.06 -60.65
C GLY A 301 -3.96 10.62 -62.02
N TYR A 302 -2.88 10.12 -62.62
CA TYR A 302 -2.37 10.56 -63.91
C TYR A 302 -3.21 9.93 -65.02
N THR A 303 -4.30 10.60 -65.37
CA THR A 303 -5.12 10.31 -66.55
C THR A 303 -4.42 10.89 -67.80
N GLY A 304 -3.25 10.36 -68.12
CA GLY A 304 -2.45 10.82 -69.26
C GLY A 304 -1.24 9.92 -69.43
N ARG A 305 -0.97 9.55 -70.68
CA ARG A 305 0.11 8.65 -71.12
C ARG A 305 1.37 8.83 -70.25
N PRO A 306 1.86 7.77 -69.57
CA PRO A 306 2.95 7.87 -68.60
C PRO A 306 4.19 8.41 -69.30
N GLY A 307 4.57 9.65 -68.94
CA GLY A 307 5.87 10.18 -69.28
C GLY A 307 6.87 9.59 -68.30
N ASP A 308 7.73 8.71 -68.81
CA ASP A 308 8.93 8.10 -68.24
C ASP A 308 9.04 8.06 -66.69
N TRP A 309 9.13 6.82 -66.18
CA TRP A 309 9.55 6.36 -64.83
C TRP A 309 8.60 6.58 -63.63
N ASP A 310 7.53 5.77 -63.54
CA ASP A 310 6.95 5.45 -62.23
C ASP A 310 7.84 4.38 -61.57
N THR A 311 8.66 4.78 -60.60
CA THR A 311 9.49 3.86 -59.82
C THR A 311 8.71 3.39 -58.58
N GLY A 312 8.82 2.10 -58.26
CA GLY A 312 8.35 1.54 -57.00
C GLY A 312 9.50 1.05 -56.15
N PHE A 313 9.22 0.70 -54.90
CA PHE A 313 10.17 0.06 -54.00
C PHE A 313 9.75 -1.39 -53.76
N VAL A 314 10.73 -2.29 -53.65
CA VAL A 314 10.49 -3.70 -53.38
C VAL A 314 10.95 -4.04 -51.98
N VAL A 315 10.07 -4.62 -51.17
CA VAL A 315 10.36 -4.99 -49.78
C VAL A 315 11.51 -6.00 -49.72
N SER A 316 12.56 -5.70 -48.95
CA SER A 316 13.77 -6.54 -48.81
C SER A 316 13.76 -7.53 -47.63
N TYR A 317 12.69 -7.55 -46.83
CA TYR A 317 12.70 -8.23 -45.54
C TYR A 317 11.45 -9.04 -45.22
N GLY A 318 11.65 -10.06 -44.38
CA GLY A 318 10.57 -10.80 -43.75
C GLY A 318 9.75 -11.64 -44.73
N PRO A 319 8.51 -12.01 -44.37
CA PRO A 319 7.65 -12.84 -45.22
C PRO A 319 7.05 -12.08 -46.42
N PHE A 320 7.35 -10.78 -46.55
CA PHE A 320 6.84 -9.88 -47.59
C PHE A 320 7.89 -9.56 -48.65
N GLU A 321 9.05 -10.23 -48.62
CA GLU A 321 10.14 -10.01 -49.57
C GLU A 321 9.66 -10.14 -51.03
N GLY A 322 9.91 -9.10 -51.82
CA GLY A 322 9.44 -9.01 -53.19
C GLY A 322 8.07 -8.34 -53.40
N ASP A 323 7.38 -7.94 -52.32
CA ASP A 323 6.17 -7.11 -52.41
C ASP A 323 6.51 -5.70 -52.90
N LEU A 324 5.64 -5.12 -53.73
CA LEU A 324 5.83 -3.79 -54.31
C LEU A 324 5.06 -2.72 -53.52
N TYR A 325 5.68 -1.55 -53.32
CA TYR A 325 5.04 -0.40 -52.69
C TYR A 325 5.49 0.95 -53.27
N ASP A 326 4.70 2.00 -53.05
CA ASP A 326 4.95 3.37 -53.51
C ASP A 326 5.74 4.22 -52.50
N ALA A 327 6.11 5.46 -52.87
CA ALA A 327 6.82 6.38 -51.97
C ALA A 327 5.99 6.79 -50.72
N GLU A 328 4.67 6.56 -50.75
CA GLU A 328 3.75 6.81 -49.63
C GLU A 328 3.50 5.55 -48.78
N LEU A 329 4.29 4.48 -48.99
CA LEU A 329 4.25 3.19 -48.27
C LEU A 329 2.96 2.38 -48.52
N ARG A 330 2.29 2.60 -49.65
CA ARG A 330 1.07 1.88 -50.05
C ARG A 330 1.42 0.77 -51.05
N GLY A 331 0.65 -0.32 -51.03
CA GLY A 331 0.83 -1.45 -51.95
C GLY A 331 1.27 -2.75 -51.27
N THR A 332 1.84 -2.67 -50.06
CA THR A 332 2.25 -3.85 -49.28
C THR A 332 1.58 -3.91 -47.90
N ALA A 333 1.37 -5.13 -47.40
CA ALA A 333 0.97 -5.38 -46.02
C ALA A 333 2.15 -5.28 -45.03
N ALA A 334 3.39 -5.16 -45.52
CA ALA A 334 4.60 -5.15 -44.70
C ALA A 334 4.59 -4.04 -43.64
N TYR A 335 4.24 -2.80 -44.02
CA TYR A 335 4.24 -1.66 -43.10
C TYR A 335 3.16 -1.79 -42.01
N SER A 336 1.92 -2.11 -42.39
CA SER A 336 0.84 -2.29 -41.41
C SER A 336 1.11 -3.45 -40.44
N THR A 337 1.74 -4.52 -40.93
CA THR A 337 2.16 -5.65 -40.08
C THR A 337 3.30 -5.25 -39.16
N THR A 338 4.31 -4.55 -39.68
CA THR A 338 5.46 -4.06 -38.91
C THR A 338 5.01 -3.12 -37.80
N ASP A 339 4.10 -2.20 -38.09
CA ASP A 339 3.48 -1.31 -37.11
C ASP A 339 2.68 -2.09 -36.06
N GLY A 340 1.88 -3.06 -36.49
CA GLY A 340 1.11 -3.92 -35.58
C GLY A 340 2.00 -4.72 -34.62
N VAL A 341 3.08 -5.31 -35.13
CA VAL A 341 4.08 -6.06 -34.34
C VAL A 341 4.82 -5.11 -33.40
N GLY A 342 5.23 -3.93 -33.87
CA GLY A 342 5.93 -2.93 -33.08
C GLY A 342 5.08 -2.39 -31.93
N LEU A 343 3.85 -1.98 -32.21
CA LEU A 343 2.89 -1.48 -31.22
C LEU A 343 2.46 -2.56 -30.24
N GLY A 344 2.19 -3.78 -30.72
CA GLY A 344 1.88 -4.93 -29.88
C GLY A 344 3.03 -5.30 -28.94
N GLY A 345 4.25 -5.30 -29.46
CA GLY A 345 5.48 -5.50 -28.68
C GLY A 345 5.65 -4.45 -27.59
N LEU A 346 5.47 -3.17 -27.94
CA LEU A 346 5.56 -2.05 -27.00
C LEU A 346 4.51 -2.19 -25.88
N ALA A 347 3.27 -2.53 -26.23
CA ALA A 347 2.19 -2.72 -25.26
C ALA A 347 2.52 -3.87 -24.27
N LEU A 348 3.00 -5.00 -24.76
CA LEU A 348 3.44 -6.13 -23.93
C LEU A 348 4.62 -5.75 -23.03
N ALA A 349 5.58 -4.98 -23.55
CA ALA A 349 6.71 -4.48 -22.80
C ALA A 349 6.26 -3.56 -21.65
N VAL A 350 5.34 -2.63 -21.92
CA VAL A 350 4.75 -1.75 -20.90
C VAL A 350 3.99 -2.55 -19.84
N ILE A 351 3.16 -3.52 -20.24
CA ILE A 351 2.43 -4.38 -19.29
C ILE A 351 3.42 -5.17 -18.41
N GLY A 352 4.46 -5.73 -19.02
CA GLY A 352 5.52 -6.44 -18.32
C GLY A 352 6.29 -5.56 -17.34
N LEU A 353 6.68 -4.36 -17.78
CA LEU A 353 7.42 -3.36 -17.01
C LEU A 353 6.59 -2.84 -15.84
N VAL A 354 5.36 -2.39 -16.08
CA VAL A 354 4.44 -1.86 -15.05
C VAL A 354 4.05 -2.96 -14.07
N GLY A 355 3.65 -4.14 -14.56
CA GLY A 355 3.34 -5.28 -13.69
C GLY A 355 4.55 -5.73 -12.85
N GLY A 356 5.74 -5.72 -13.45
CA GLY A 356 7.01 -6.01 -12.79
C GLY A 356 7.39 -4.97 -11.74
N THR A 357 7.34 -3.68 -12.07
CA THR A 357 7.65 -2.56 -11.16
C THR A 357 6.63 -2.46 -10.05
N ILE A 358 5.32 -2.55 -10.30
CA ILE A 358 4.31 -2.60 -9.22
C ILE A 358 4.62 -3.74 -8.26
N ARG A 359 5.03 -4.91 -8.77
CA ARG A 359 5.39 -6.05 -7.93
C ARG A 359 6.68 -5.82 -7.15
N VAL A 360 7.73 -5.26 -7.76
CA VAL A 360 9.01 -4.94 -7.11
C VAL A 360 8.85 -3.81 -6.11
N VAL A 361 8.12 -2.75 -6.45
CA VAL A 361 7.80 -1.62 -5.57
C VAL A 361 6.89 -2.07 -4.45
N ARG A 362 5.88 -2.92 -4.67
CA ARG A 362 5.16 -3.56 -3.56
C ARG A 362 6.12 -4.38 -2.71
N ALA A 363 6.96 -5.22 -3.30
CA ALA A 363 7.92 -6.04 -2.56
C ALA A 363 8.95 -5.20 -1.78
N ARG A 364 9.39 -4.05 -2.32
CA ARG A 364 10.33 -3.11 -1.69
C ARG A 364 9.65 -2.22 -0.66
N ARG A 365 8.49 -1.61 -0.96
CA ARG A 365 7.69 -0.84 0.02
C ARG A 365 7.25 -1.70 1.19
N LEU A 366 6.95 -2.98 0.94
CA LEU A 366 6.70 -3.92 2.03
C LEU A 366 7.95 -4.10 2.91
N ARG A 367 9.16 -4.04 2.35
CA ARG A 367 10.44 -4.07 3.10
C ARG A 367 10.82 -2.73 3.76
N THR A 368 10.35 -1.59 3.25
CA THR A 368 10.79 -0.24 3.69
C THR A 368 9.73 0.60 4.42
N GLN A 369 8.47 0.16 4.51
CA GLN A 369 7.45 0.92 5.24
C GLN A 369 7.30 0.46 6.69
N ALA A 370 7.66 1.39 7.58
CA ALA A 370 7.26 1.48 8.96
C ALA A 370 5.73 1.33 9.15
N LEU A 371 5.37 0.65 10.23
CA LEU A 371 4.02 0.40 10.73
C LEU A 371 3.19 1.69 10.83
N PRO A 372 1.90 1.70 10.43
CA PRO A 372 0.94 2.68 10.90
C PRO A 372 0.49 2.31 12.32
N LEU A 373 0.54 3.30 13.21
CA LEU A 373 0.20 3.17 14.63
C LEU A 373 -1.29 3.01 14.92
N GLN A 374 -1.56 2.25 15.97
CA GLN A 374 -2.77 2.24 16.79
C GLN A 374 -3.16 3.67 17.18
N GLY A 375 -4.43 4.03 16.98
CA GLY A 375 -5.05 5.12 17.73
C GLY A 375 -5.70 4.49 18.95
N TYR A 376 -5.09 4.60 20.12
CA TYR A 376 -5.76 4.32 21.38
C TYR A 376 -6.45 5.60 21.85
N THR A 377 -7.76 5.52 22.07
CA THR A 377 -8.51 6.48 22.87
C THR A 377 -8.18 6.26 24.34
N ILE A 378 -7.67 7.29 25.00
CA ILE A 378 -7.43 7.34 26.45
C ILE A 378 -8.80 7.23 27.13
N ALA A 379 -9.14 6.04 27.62
CA ALA A 379 -10.25 5.82 28.53
C ALA A 379 -9.69 5.44 29.90
N GLY A 380 -9.94 6.30 30.90
CA GLY A 380 -9.98 5.89 32.30
C GLY A 380 -8.71 6.07 33.13
N GLN A 381 -8.39 7.32 33.48
CA GLN A 381 -7.95 7.56 34.87
C GLN A 381 -9.18 7.38 35.76
N GLY A 382 -9.23 6.28 36.51
CA GLY A 382 -10.33 6.03 37.44
C GLY A 382 -10.17 4.72 38.20
N GLN A 383 -9.83 4.86 39.48
CA GLN A 383 -10.00 3.90 40.56
C GLN A 383 -9.03 2.72 40.65
N GLY A 384 -8.14 2.86 41.64
CA GLY A 384 -7.37 1.77 42.19
C GLY A 384 -8.23 0.75 42.94
N ARG A 385 -7.68 -0.45 43.02
CA ARG A 385 -7.92 -1.36 44.13
C ARG A 385 -6.63 -2.13 44.36
N ALA A 386 -6.00 -1.86 45.49
CA ALA A 386 -4.92 -2.65 46.04
C ALA A 386 -5.42 -4.09 46.20
N GLN A 387 -4.84 -5.01 45.44
CA GLN A 387 -5.01 -6.44 45.68
C GLN A 387 -3.85 -6.87 46.58
N ALA A 388 -4.14 -6.94 47.87
CA ALA A 388 -3.25 -7.49 48.87
C ALA A 388 -3.00 -8.97 48.56
N GLN A 389 -1.74 -9.31 48.30
CA GLN A 389 -1.29 -10.67 48.03
C GLN A 389 -0.80 -11.26 49.36
N ALA A 390 -1.44 -12.34 49.80
CA ALA A 390 -1.08 -13.08 51.01
C ALA A 390 0.24 -13.86 50.83
N PRO A 391 1.05 -14.02 51.89
CA PRO A 391 2.31 -14.75 51.82
C PRO A 391 2.06 -16.26 51.97
N GLY A 392 2.32 -17.02 50.91
CA GLY A 392 2.46 -18.47 50.97
C GLY A 392 3.92 -18.84 51.15
N THR A 393 4.28 -19.27 52.36
CA THR A 393 5.57 -19.87 52.70
C THR A 393 5.54 -21.36 52.34
N GLY A 394 6.29 -21.75 51.31
CA GLY A 394 6.66 -23.14 51.03
C GLY A 394 8.16 -23.18 50.67
N PRO A 395 8.97 -24.03 51.31
CA PRO A 395 10.39 -24.16 51.00
C PRO A 395 10.56 -25.25 49.94
N GLU A 396 10.84 -24.91 48.68
CA GLU A 396 11.22 -25.91 47.69
C GLU A 396 12.19 -25.38 46.63
N ASP A 397 13.30 -26.11 46.55
CA ASP A 397 14.28 -26.26 45.47
C ASP A 397 15.03 -25.04 44.89
N THR A 398 16.26 -24.93 45.37
CA THR A 398 17.35 -24.11 44.83
C THR A 398 17.91 -24.73 43.54
N GLY A 399 17.08 -24.82 42.49
CA GLY A 399 17.57 -24.95 41.12
C GLY A 399 18.05 -23.58 40.67
N ALA A 400 19.32 -23.46 40.27
CA ALA A 400 19.96 -22.21 39.84
C ALA A 400 19.09 -21.45 38.82
N ALA A 401 18.28 -20.53 39.32
CA ALA A 401 17.40 -19.71 38.53
C ALA A 401 18.27 -18.87 37.59
N SER A 402 17.98 -18.95 36.29
CA SER A 402 18.54 -18.00 35.34
C SER A 402 18.31 -16.59 35.88
N PRO A 403 19.33 -15.72 35.89
CA PRO A 403 19.18 -14.38 36.45
C PRO A 403 17.95 -13.72 35.82
N PRO A 404 17.10 -13.05 36.62
CA PRO A 404 15.90 -12.41 36.11
C PRO A 404 16.29 -11.49 34.94
N PRO A 405 15.50 -11.48 33.85
CA PRO A 405 15.81 -10.64 32.70
C PRO A 405 16.02 -9.22 33.18
N ALA A 406 17.19 -8.65 32.85
CA ALA A 406 17.59 -7.33 33.29
C ALA A 406 16.44 -6.34 33.08
N PRO A 407 16.09 -5.53 34.10
CA PRO A 407 14.96 -4.63 34.01
C PRO A 407 15.13 -3.71 32.80
N LEU A 408 14.06 -3.57 32.02
CA LEU A 408 13.98 -2.67 30.86
C LEU A 408 13.94 -1.22 31.32
N SER A 409 15.08 -0.75 31.79
CA SER A 409 15.27 0.56 32.40
C SER A 409 15.93 1.53 31.42
N TYR A 410 15.78 2.83 31.67
CA TYR A 410 16.46 3.87 30.89
C TYR A 410 17.97 3.59 30.74
N ALA A 411 18.64 3.14 31.80
CA ALA A 411 20.06 2.80 31.76
C ALA A 411 20.39 1.69 30.74
N ALA A 412 19.58 0.63 30.66
CA ALA A 412 19.78 -0.44 29.68
C ALA A 412 19.65 0.07 28.24
N PHE A 413 18.63 0.89 27.97
CA PHE A 413 18.41 1.51 26.66
C PHE A 413 19.52 2.52 26.31
N ALA A 414 20.01 3.27 27.29
CA ALA A 414 21.09 4.23 27.14
C ALA A 414 22.42 3.56 26.74
N VAL A 415 22.76 2.45 27.41
CA VAL A 415 23.96 1.65 27.09
C VAL A 415 23.87 1.10 25.66
N GLU A 416 22.72 0.55 25.27
CA GLU A 416 22.51 0.04 23.92
C GLU A 416 22.57 1.15 22.87
N ALA A 417 21.97 2.32 23.15
CA ALA A 417 22.03 3.48 22.26
C ALA A 417 23.48 3.96 22.03
N ALA A 418 24.28 4.01 23.10
CA ALA A 418 25.71 4.34 23.01
C ALA A 418 26.51 3.26 22.25
N SER A 419 26.18 1.98 22.45
CA SER A 419 26.78 0.87 21.69
C SER A 419 26.50 0.99 20.19
N GLN A 420 25.24 1.19 19.81
CA GLN A 420 24.85 1.35 18.42
C GLN A 420 25.42 2.62 17.78
N ALA A 421 25.54 3.72 18.53
CA ALA A 421 26.19 4.93 18.04
C ALA A 421 27.66 4.69 17.70
N ARG A 422 28.40 3.96 18.56
CA ARG A 422 29.80 3.58 18.33
C ARG A 422 29.95 2.70 17.08
N LEU A 423 29.10 1.67 16.93
CA LEU A 423 29.13 0.77 15.77
C LEU A 423 28.89 1.48 14.43
N ARG A 424 28.17 2.61 14.43
CA ARG A 424 27.92 3.40 13.22
C ARG A 424 29.07 4.32 12.84
N GLY A 425 30.08 4.48 13.71
CA GLY A 425 31.17 5.45 13.50
C GLY A 425 30.68 6.90 13.42
N ALA A 426 29.49 7.19 13.97
CA ALA A 426 28.91 8.53 13.92
C ALA A 426 29.62 9.42 14.94
N ALA A 427 30.52 10.29 14.48
CA ALA A 427 30.98 11.39 15.30
C ALA A 427 29.75 12.23 15.72
N PRO A 428 29.64 12.64 17.00
CA PRO A 428 28.60 13.57 17.41
C PRO A 428 28.68 14.79 16.50
N VAL A 429 27.64 15.05 15.71
CA VAL A 429 27.64 16.22 14.83
C VAL A 429 27.55 17.43 15.73
N ALA A 430 28.66 18.17 15.85
CA ALA A 430 28.65 19.49 16.46
C ALA A 430 27.54 20.31 15.78
N PRO A 431 26.71 21.05 16.53
CA PRO A 431 25.56 21.72 15.98
C PRO A 431 25.98 22.69 14.86
N ALA A 432 25.81 22.28 13.60
CA ALA A 432 26.08 23.13 12.44
C ALA A 432 25.25 24.42 12.57
N ALA A 433 25.91 25.58 12.57
CA ALA A 433 25.34 26.91 12.83
C ALA A 433 24.35 27.42 11.75
N THR A 434 23.50 26.57 11.18
CA THR A 434 22.32 27.03 10.44
C THR A 434 21.30 27.58 11.41
N GLY A 435 20.92 28.85 11.20
CA GLY A 435 20.11 29.66 12.11
C GLY A 435 18.98 28.88 12.79
N PRO A 436 18.92 28.91 14.13
CA PRO A 436 17.94 28.13 14.88
C PRO A 436 16.55 28.64 14.52
N ALA A 437 15.71 27.76 13.98
CA ALA A 437 14.27 28.01 14.02
C ALA A 437 13.92 28.17 15.51
N GLN A 438 13.59 29.39 15.94
CA GLN A 438 13.30 29.61 17.34
C GLN A 438 11.94 28.98 17.67
N PRO A 439 11.80 28.35 18.83
CA PRO A 439 10.50 27.97 19.37
C PRO A 439 9.48 29.11 19.25
N GLY A 440 8.39 28.87 18.52
CA GLY A 440 7.32 29.86 18.31
C GLY A 440 7.37 30.63 16.99
N GLU A 441 8.49 30.59 16.24
CA GLU A 441 8.52 31.16 14.90
C GLU A 441 7.75 30.26 13.92
N ARG A 442 6.91 30.85 13.06
CA ARG A 442 6.07 30.10 12.11
C ARG A 442 6.94 29.36 11.09
N LEU A 443 7.09 28.05 11.27
CA LEU A 443 7.83 27.18 10.37
C LEU A 443 7.13 27.05 9.01
N VAL A 444 7.79 27.55 7.98
CA VAL A 444 7.33 27.43 6.59
C VAL A 444 7.72 26.05 6.04
N TRP A 445 6.76 25.12 5.98
CA TRP A 445 7.02 23.70 5.68
C TRP A 445 7.82 23.45 4.38
N TRP A 446 7.61 24.25 3.33
CA TRP A 446 8.30 24.05 2.05
C TRP A 446 9.77 24.49 2.07
N ARG A 447 10.20 25.28 3.06
CA ARG A 447 11.62 25.62 3.25
C ARG A 447 12.39 24.49 3.93
N VAL A 448 11.70 23.59 4.64
CA VAL A 448 12.32 22.46 5.35
C VAL A 448 12.42 21.24 4.40
N PRO A 449 13.63 20.78 4.03
CA PRO A 449 13.81 19.68 3.09
C PRO A 449 13.13 18.37 3.53
N ALA A 450 13.15 18.06 4.83
CA ALA A 450 12.48 16.89 5.38
C ALA A 450 10.96 16.94 5.19
N LEU A 451 10.33 18.08 5.48
CA LEU A 451 8.88 18.25 5.28
C LEU A 451 8.48 18.21 3.80
N ARG A 452 9.32 18.73 2.88
CA ARG A 452 9.12 18.53 1.43
C ARG A 452 9.17 17.06 1.02
N ARG A 453 10.08 16.27 1.61
CA ARG A 453 10.15 14.81 1.40
C ARG A 453 8.88 14.12 1.92
N ILE A 454 8.39 14.47 3.11
CA ILE A 454 7.12 13.95 3.65
C ILE A 454 5.94 14.32 2.76
N ALA A 455 5.93 15.56 2.25
CA ALA A 455 4.89 16.04 1.35
C ALA A 455 4.89 15.29 0.01
N GLY A 456 6.00 14.65 -0.38
CA GLY A 456 6.12 13.91 -1.65
C GLY A 456 6.26 14.82 -2.87
N THR A 457 6.57 16.11 -2.69
CA THR A 457 6.60 17.08 -3.81
C THR A 457 7.72 16.79 -4.80
N SER A 458 8.90 16.36 -4.33
CA SER A 458 10.02 15.97 -5.20
C SER A 458 9.70 14.75 -6.08
N GLU A 459 8.92 13.79 -5.56
CA GLU A 459 8.47 12.61 -6.30
C GLU A 459 7.47 12.97 -7.42
N ALA A 460 6.79 14.12 -7.29
CA ALA A 460 5.84 14.64 -8.27
C ALA A 460 6.48 15.59 -9.29
N LEU A 461 7.37 16.48 -8.84
CA LEU A 461 7.94 17.53 -9.68
C LEU A 461 8.88 16.97 -10.76
N TRP A 462 9.73 16.01 -10.41
CA TRP A 462 10.66 15.41 -11.39
C TRP A 462 9.96 14.78 -12.61
N PRO A 463 8.98 13.87 -12.44
CA PRO A 463 8.29 13.27 -13.59
C PRO A 463 7.44 14.29 -14.36
N LEU A 464 6.83 15.28 -13.69
CA LEU A 464 6.09 16.35 -14.36
C LEU A 464 7.01 17.26 -15.18
N ALA A 465 8.16 17.65 -14.63
CA ALA A 465 9.15 18.46 -15.34
C ALA A 465 9.74 17.71 -16.53
N TYR A 466 10.03 16.41 -16.38
CA TYR A 466 10.46 15.56 -17.49
C TYR A 466 9.40 15.49 -18.59
N ALA A 467 8.15 15.18 -18.24
CA ALA A 467 7.07 15.09 -19.21
C ALA A 467 6.80 16.44 -19.89
N GLY A 468 6.86 17.55 -19.15
CA GLY A 468 6.73 18.89 -19.69
C GLY A 468 7.88 19.27 -20.64
N GLY A 469 9.12 18.95 -20.28
CA GLY A 469 10.29 19.19 -21.15
C GLY A 469 10.22 18.40 -22.46
N VAL A 470 9.81 17.13 -22.41
CA VAL A 470 9.59 16.33 -23.61
C VAL A 470 8.41 16.86 -24.43
N ALA A 471 7.32 17.29 -23.77
CA ALA A 471 6.19 17.90 -24.48
C ALA A 471 6.60 19.18 -25.21
N VAL A 472 7.39 20.06 -24.59
CA VAL A 472 7.94 21.26 -25.25
C VAL A 472 8.79 20.86 -26.45
N LEU A 473 9.71 19.89 -26.28
CA LEU A 473 10.58 19.43 -27.37
C LEU A 473 9.79 18.84 -28.55
N LEU A 474 8.71 18.11 -28.26
CA LEU A 474 7.78 17.58 -29.27
C LEU A 474 6.94 18.67 -29.95
N LEU A 475 6.61 19.76 -29.24
CA LEU A 475 5.86 20.88 -29.79
C LEU A 475 6.75 21.82 -30.63
N THR A 476 8.05 21.89 -30.33
CA THR A 476 9.00 22.78 -31.04
C THR A 476 9.78 22.07 -32.14
N GLY A 477 9.83 20.74 -32.15
CA GLY A 477 10.55 19.96 -33.17
C GLY A 477 9.69 19.73 -34.42
N SER A 478 10.23 19.99 -35.61
CA SER A 478 9.58 19.75 -36.91
C SER A 478 9.62 18.29 -37.38
N GLY A 479 10.24 17.39 -36.62
CA GLY A 479 10.36 15.98 -36.96
C GLY A 479 9.14 15.16 -36.53
N SER A 480 8.67 14.29 -37.42
CA SER A 480 7.72 13.23 -37.08
C SER A 480 8.37 12.26 -36.09
N VAL A 481 8.17 12.51 -34.79
CA VAL A 481 8.66 11.60 -33.76
C VAL A 481 7.74 10.39 -33.68
N SER A 482 8.32 9.19 -33.80
CA SER A 482 7.56 7.93 -33.77
C SER A 482 6.67 7.83 -32.51
N ASN A 483 5.49 7.23 -32.68
CA ASN A 483 4.48 7.13 -31.62
C ASN A 483 5.01 6.42 -30.35
N GLY A 484 5.99 5.51 -30.50
CA GLY A 484 6.64 4.84 -29.38
C GLY A 484 7.41 5.79 -28.46
N LEU A 485 8.09 6.81 -29.01
CA LEU A 485 8.84 7.77 -28.20
C LEU A 485 7.92 8.72 -27.42
N LYS A 486 6.67 8.91 -27.87
CA LYS A 486 5.65 9.71 -27.18
C LYS A 486 5.03 8.98 -25.97
N ALA A 487 4.98 7.65 -25.97
CA ALA A 487 4.34 6.89 -24.89
C ALA A 487 5.07 6.98 -23.54
N VAL A 488 6.41 7.00 -23.55
CA VAL A 488 7.25 7.08 -22.34
C VAL A 488 7.02 8.38 -21.54
N PRO A 489 7.12 9.60 -22.13
CA PRO A 489 6.87 10.83 -21.40
C PRO A 489 5.42 10.92 -20.92
N THR A 490 4.44 10.37 -21.65
CA THR A 490 3.04 10.31 -21.20
C THR A 490 2.89 9.46 -19.93
N LEU A 491 3.48 8.27 -19.89
CA LEU A 491 3.45 7.41 -18.69
C LEU A 491 4.16 8.06 -17.50
N ILE A 492 5.30 8.70 -17.74
CA ILE A 492 6.03 9.45 -16.71
C ILE A 492 5.18 10.63 -16.22
N GLY A 493 4.53 11.37 -17.12
CA GLY A 493 3.62 12.46 -16.78
C GLY A 493 2.43 12.00 -15.95
N LEU A 494 1.80 10.88 -16.30
CA LEU A 494 0.70 10.28 -15.52
C LEU A 494 1.17 9.86 -14.12
N PHE A 495 2.36 9.26 -14.00
CA PHE A 495 2.94 8.95 -12.71
C PHE A 495 3.20 10.23 -11.89
N GLY A 496 3.67 11.29 -12.53
CA GLY A 496 3.87 12.60 -11.92
C GLY A 496 2.58 13.24 -11.43
N LEU A 497 1.50 13.18 -12.22
CA LEU A 497 0.17 13.64 -11.84
C LEU A 497 -0.39 12.86 -10.64
N PHE A 498 -0.24 11.54 -10.63
CA PHE A 498 -0.65 10.72 -9.50
C PHE A 498 0.14 11.04 -8.23
N ALA A 499 1.47 11.23 -8.35
CA ALA A 499 2.31 11.65 -7.24
C ALA A 499 1.95 13.05 -6.74
N ALA A 500 1.63 13.99 -7.64
CA ALA A 500 1.16 15.33 -7.31
C ALA A 500 -0.19 15.29 -6.57
N TRP A 501 -1.16 14.52 -7.07
CA TRP A 501 -2.44 14.33 -6.40
C TRP A 501 -2.26 13.75 -5.00
N ARG A 502 -1.41 12.72 -4.83
CA ARG A 502 -1.11 12.14 -3.52
C ARG A 502 -0.43 13.15 -2.58
N ALA A 503 0.51 13.95 -3.11
CA ALA A 503 1.17 15.01 -2.37
C ALA A 503 0.15 16.04 -1.88
N VAL A 504 -0.78 16.48 -2.73
CA VAL A 504 -1.84 17.43 -2.36
C VAL A 504 -2.83 16.83 -1.36
N ALA A 505 -3.31 15.61 -1.61
CA ALA A 505 -4.38 14.99 -0.82
C ALA A 505 -3.92 14.55 0.59
N SER A 506 -2.66 14.18 0.76
CA SER A 506 -2.17 13.59 2.02
C SER A 506 -0.82 14.13 2.49
N GLY A 507 0.09 14.46 1.58
CA GLY A 507 1.44 14.88 1.91
C GLY A 507 1.51 16.30 2.49
N ILE A 508 0.97 17.28 1.76
CA ILE A 508 0.98 18.70 2.14
C ILE A 508 0.19 18.93 3.44
N PRO A 509 -1.02 18.40 3.64
CA PRO A 509 -1.73 18.52 4.92
C PRO A 509 -0.90 17.97 6.09
N ARG A 510 -0.26 16.80 5.91
CA ARG A 510 0.60 16.21 6.94
C ARG A 510 1.84 17.05 7.23
N ALA A 511 2.50 17.59 6.20
CA ALA A 511 3.66 18.45 6.37
C ALA A 511 3.30 19.78 7.08
N ARG A 512 2.14 20.36 6.77
CA ARG A 512 1.61 21.55 7.47
C ARG A 512 1.29 21.25 8.93
N LEU A 513 0.66 20.10 9.19
CA LEU A 513 0.34 19.67 10.55
C LEU A 513 1.61 19.44 11.38
N LEU A 514 2.65 18.82 10.82
CA LEU A 514 3.94 18.65 11.49
C LEU A 514 4.67 19.99 11.72
N ALA A 515 4.60 20.93 10.76
CA ALA A 515 5.16 22.26 10.96
C ALA A 515 4.44 23.01 12.10
N ALA A 516 3.11 22.94 12.16
CA ALA A 516 2.32 23.54 13.23
C ALA A 516 2.57 22.86 14.59
N ALA A 517 2.71 21.54 14.60
CA ALA A 517 3.07 20.74 15.77
C ALA A 517 4.45 21.15 16.33
N ALA A 518 5.44 21.36 15.44
CA ALA A 518 6.77 21.81 15.83
C ALA A 518 6.76 23.18 16.51
N THR A 519 5.82 24.06 16.18
CA THR A 519 5.71 25.42 16.75
C THR A 519 4.74 25.49 17.93
N ALA A 520 4.18 24.38 18.40
CA ALA A 520 3.22 24.40 19.50
C ALA A 520 3.87 24.89 20.81
N PRO A 521 3.15 25.71 21.62
CA PRO A 521 3.73 26.41 22.76
C PRO A 521 3.91 25.56 24.03
N ALA A 522 3.26 24.40 24.14
CA ALA A 522 3.32 23.54 25.32
C ALA A 522 4.21 22.30 25.06
N PRO A 523 5.55 22.39 25.25
CA PRO A 523 6.43 21.24 25.14
C PRO A 523 6.21 20.28 26.32
N ARG A 524 6.26 18.97 26.05
CA ARG A 524 6.39 17.92 27.07
C ARG A 524 7.82 17.45 27.10
N ILE A 525 8.52 17.70 28.21
CA ILE A 525 9.90 17.25 28.39
C ILE A 525 9.88 15.75 28.70
N ARG A 526 10.76 15.00 28.02
CA ARG A 526 10.99 13.57 28.20
C ARG A 526 12.48 13.27 28.14
N ARG A 527 12.91 12.16 28.74
CA ARG A 527 14.22 11.57 28.46
C ARG A 527 14.11 10.67 27.23
N TYR A 528 15.20 10.51 26.48
CA TYR A 528 15.20 9.63 25.33
C TYR A 528 16.46 8.79 25.22
N ALA A 529 16.31 7.61 24.59
CA ALA A 529 17.39 6.81 24.04
C ALA A 529 17.15 6.59 22.54
N LEU A 530 18.13 6.95 21.70
CA LEU A 530 18.06 6.85 20.24
C LEU A 530 18.59 5.50 19.77
N LEU A 531 17.71 4.66 19.26
CA LEU A 531 18.03 3.31 18.80
C LEU A 531 17.68 3.11 17.32
N HIS A 532 18.30 2.12 16.69
CA HIS A 532 17.82 1.62 15.40
C HIS A 532 16.74 0.59 15.65
N ASP A 533 15.56 0.86 15.11
CA ASP A 533 14.48 -0.12 15.10
C ASP A 533 14.50 -0.88 13.78
N GLY A 534 14.83 -2.17 13.83
CA GLY A 534 14.81 -3.05 12.67
C GLY A 534 13.42 -3.23 12.04
N ARG A 535 12.32 -2.93 12.76
CA ARG A 535 10.96 -2.99 12.21
C ARG A 535 10.67 -1.83 11.26
N VAL A 536 11.03 -0.60 11.65
CA VAL A 536 10.89 0.58 10.79
C VAL A 536 12.10 0.81 9.89
N ASN A 537 13.19 0.08 10.14
CA ASN A 537 14.48 0.21 9.49
C ASN A 537 15.00 1.67 9.52
N GLY A 538 14.97 2.27 10.72
CA GLY A 538 15.27 3.69 10.91
C GLY A 538 15.56 4.07 12.36
N PRO A 539 15.99 5.32 12.60
CA PRO A 539 16.18 5.86 13.94
C PRO A 539 14.85 5.97 14.67
N THR A 540 14.80 5.53 15.93
CA THR A 540 13.62 5.61 16.80
C THR A 540 14.03 6.11 18.16
N LEU A 541 13.35 7.13 18.67
CA LEU A 541 13.51 7.59 20.05
C LEU A 541 12.65 6.70 20.95
N VAL A 542 13.25 6.08 21.95
CA VAL A 542 12.54 5.49 23.08
C VAL A 542 12.41 6.57 24.14
N LEU A 543 11.17 6.93 24.48
CA LEU A 543 10.82 8.03 25.36
C LEU A 543 10.60 7.50 26.78
N PHE A 544 11.06 8.26 27.77
CA PHE A 544 10.95 7.96 29.19
C PHE A 544 10.44 9.20 29.93
N ALA A 545 9.74 9.00 31.04
CA ALA A 545 9.32 10.08 31.93
C ALA A 545 10.52 11.01 32.20
N ALA A 546 10.31 12.32 32.03
CA ALA A 546 11.23 13.27 32.64
C ALA A 546 10.98 13.20 34.15
N GLU A 547 12.05 13.19 34.95
CA GLU A 547 11.90 13.53 36.37
C GLU A 547 11.20 14.89 36.44
N GLU A 548 10.12 14.96 37.21
CA GLU A 548 9.48 16.23 37.53
C GLU A 548 10.55 17.12 38.14
N THR A 549 11.09 18.05 37.36
CA THR A 549 11.74 19.21 37.93
C THR A 549 10.65 19.86 38.78
N PRO A 550 10.77 19.88 40.12
CA PRO A 550 9.74 20.44 40.98
C PRO A 550 9.47 21.84 40.45
N ALA A 551 8.23 22.07 40.01
CA ALA A 551 7.86 23.31 39.37
C ALA A 551 8.29 24.45 40.29
N THR A 552 9.31 25.20 39.88
CA THR A 552 9.65 26.48 40.49
C THR A 552 8.50 27.43 40.19
N GLY A 553 7.43 27.28 40.95
CA GLY A 553 6.38 28.27 41.03
C GLY A 553 7.00 29.58 41.55
N PRO A 554 6.64 30.73 40.97
CA PRO A 554 7.14 32.00 41.45
C PRO A 554 6.63 32.24 42.88
N ALA A 555 7.58 32.35 43.80
CA ALA A 555 7.54 33.22 44.97
C ALA A 555 6.19 33.42 45.69
N ASN A 556 5.79 32.44 46.50
CA ASN A 556 5.13 32.75 47.78
C ASN A 556 6.09 32.32 48.89
N ALA A 557 7.16 33.10 49.03
CA ALA A 557 8.09 33.02 50.14
C ALA A 557 7.53 33.82 51.32
N ALA A 558 6.69 33.17 52.14
CA ALA A 558 6.49 33.52 53.54
C ALA A 558 5.53 32.50 54.16
N GLU A 559 6.10 31.66 55.03
CA GLU A 559 5.47 30.88 56.11
C GLU A 559 5.62 29.36 56.00
N ALA A 560 6.00 28.79 57.15
CA ALA A 560 6.43 27.42 57.45
C ALA A 560 7.86 27.08 56.95
N GLY A 561 8.92 27.18 57.75
CA GLY A 561 9.01 26.77 59.15
C GLY A 561 9.42 25.30 59.24
N HIS A 562 10.73 25.07 59.28
CA HIS A 562 11.42 23.90 59.84
C HIS A 562 11.30 22.55 59.10
N GLY A 563 12.36 22.23 58.34
CA GLY A 563 13.17 21.06 58.70
C GLY A 563 12.86 19.72 58.04
N ARG A 564 13.04 19.62 56.72
CA ARG A 564 13.70 18.44 56.12
C ARG A 564 14.17 18.78 54.71
N ALA A 565 15.48 18.81 54.49
CA ALA A 565 16.03 18.92 53.15
C ALA A 565 15.50 17.75 52.30
N PRO A 566 14.81 18.01 51.17
CA PRO A 566 14.47 16.94 50.25
C PRO A 566 15.80 16.38 49.73
N HIS A 567 16.10 15.14 50.07
CA HIS A 567 17.21 14.40 49.48
C HIS A 567 17.08 14.53 47.97
N SER A 568 18.14 15.01 47.32
CA SER A 568 18.25 15.02 45.86
C SER A 568 17.98 13.61 45.36
N ALA A 569 16.76 13.38 44.88
CA ALA A 569 16.35 12.10 44.35
C ALA A 569 17.27 11.84 43.15
N ALA A 570 18.26 10.97 43.37
CA ALA A 570 19.11 10.48 42.31
C ALA A 570 18.20 9.97 41.20
N PRO A 571 18.54 10.24 39.93
CA PRO A 571 17.65 9.97 38.84
C PRO A 571 17.19 8.52 38.87
N SER A 572 15.89 8.26 38.73
CA SER A 572 15.38 6.89 38.85
C SER A 572 15.95 6.08 37.70
N VAL A 573 17.00 5.33 37.99
CA VAL A 573 17.73 4.48 37.04
C VAL A 573 16.77 3.49 36.38
N ASP A 574 15.65 3.20 37.07
CA ASP A 574 14.61 2.24 36.74
C ASP A 574 13.41 2.82 35.95
N ALA A 575 13.52 4.03 35.41
CA ALA A 575 12.45 4.61 34.61
C ALA A 575 12.09 3.69 33.42
N ARG A 576 10.81 3.32 33.32
CA ARG A 576 10.28 2.47 32.25
C ARG A 576 10.03 3.31 30.97
N PRO A 577 10.16 2.70 29.79
CA PRO A 577 9.87 3.40 28.55
C PRO A 577 8.36 3.68 28.43
N GLU A 578 7.99 4.92 28.13
CA GLU A 578 6.60 5.38 27.98
C GLU A 578 6.13 5.33 26.52
N GLY A 579 7.04 5.53 25.57
CA GLY A 579 6.66 5.54 24.16
C GLY A 579 7.80 5.45 23.16
N LEU A 580 7.47 5.30 21.89
CA LEU A 580 8.41 5.25 20.77
C LEU A 580 8.07 6.32 19.75
N LEU A 581 9.08 7.04 19.27
CA LEU A 581 8.93 8.02 18.20
C LEU A 581 9.90 7.70 17.06
N PRO A 582 9.44 6.98 16.02
CA PRO A 582 10.23 6.75 14.82
C PRO A 582 10.53 8.07 14.12
N LEU A 583 11.80 8.34 13.85
CA LEU A 583 12.27 9.57 13.21
C LEU A 583 12.54 9.35 11.73
N LEU A 584 12.32 10.40 10.95
CA LEU A 584 12.85 10.47 9.59
C LEU A 584 14.35 10.76 9.67
N PRO A 585 15.19 9.96 9.00
CA PRO A 585 16.63 10.19 8.96
C PRO A 585 16.91 11.59 8.37
N PRO A 586 17.64 12.47 9.09
CA PRO A 586 17.92 13.82 8.62
C PRO A 586 18.83 13.80 7.38
N GLY A 587 19.78 12.87 7.35
CA GLY A 587 20.78 12.75 6.30
C GLY A 587 20.28 12.34 4.91
N PRO A 588 21.19 12.29 3.92
CA PRO A 588 20.90 11.76 2.59
C PRO A 588 20.66 10.25 2.65
N ARG A 589 20.08 9.67 1.58
CA ARG A 589 19.76 8.22 1.55
C ARG A 589 20.98 7.32 1.72
N LYS A 590 22.17 7.77 1.30
CA LYS A 590 23.43 7.02 1.43
C LYS A 590 23.98 7.07 2.86
N GLU A 591 23.62 8.11 3.62
CA GLU A 591 24.09 8.33 4.99
C GLU A 591 22.91 8.79 5.87
N PRO A 592 21.91 7.91 6.10
CA PRO A 592 20.67 8.30 6.78
C PRO A 592 20.91 8.74 8.23
N TRP A 593 22.04 8.36 8.82
CA TRP A 593 22.38 8.64 10.22
C TRP A 593 23.05 10.00 10.42
N THR A 594 23.51 10.65 9.35
CA THR A 594 24.17 11.96 9.42
C THR A 594 23.19 13.02 9.91
N GLY A 595 23.55 13.70 11.01
CA GLY A 595 22.74 14.77 11.62
C GLY A 595 21.72 14.33 12.65
N LEU A 596 21.77 13.08 13.12
CA LEU A 596 21.01 12.62 14.28
C LEU A 596 21.58 13.19 15.60
N PRO A 597 20.77 13.27 16.67
CA PRO A 597 21.21 13.81 17.95
C PRO A 597 22.12 12.81 18.69
N ALA A 598 22.60 13.21 19.87
CA ALA A 598 23.28 12.32 20.80
C ALA A 598 22.48 11.03 21.04
N PRO A 599 23.13 9.89 21.38
CA PRO A 599 22.43 8.62 21.60
C PRO A 599 21.42 8.69 22.75
N THR A 600 21.59 9.61 23.70
CA THR A 600 20.72 9.80 24.86
C THR A 600 20.64 11.28 25.22
N GLY A 601 19.55 11.70 25.83
CA GLY A 601 19.41 13.07 26.34
C GLY A 601 17.98 13.40 26.75
N THR A 602 17.66 14.69 26.77
CA THR A 602 16.30 15.20 26.94
C THR A 602 15.72 15.64 25.60
N VAL A 603 14.42 15.45 25.44
CA VAL A 603 13.68 15.85 24.25
C VAL A 603 12.45 16.63 24.67
N GLU A 604 12.24 17.76 24.02
CA GLU A 604 10.98 18.50 24.08
C GLU A 604 10.04 17.97 23.00
N LEU A 605 8.95 17.31 23.38
CA LEU A 605 7.94 16.86 22.45
C LEU A 605 6.86 17.94 22.30
N ARG A 606 6.67 18.45 21.08
CA ARG A 606 5.67 19.49 20.77
C ARG A 606 4.58 18.96 19.84
N GLY A 607 3.35 19.48 19.96
CA GLY A 607 2.31 19.27 18.93
C GLY A 607 1.20 18.27 19.25
N TRP A 608 0.83 18.08 20.51
CA TRP A 608 -0.45 17.45 20.88
C TRP A 608 -1.62 18.37 20.49
N ILE A 609 -1.95 18.39 19.20
CA ILE A 609 -3.07 19.18 18.67
C ILE A 609 -4.29 18.26 18.55
N GLY A 610 -5.34 18.54 19.31
CA GLY A 610 -6.62 17.82 19.22
C GLY A 610 -6.57 16.34 19.62
N GLY A 611 -5.70 15.96 20.55
CA GLY A 611 -5.58 14.57 21.04
C GLY A 611 -4.90 13.60 20.05
N GLN A 612 -4.46 14.07 18.89
CA GLN A 612 -3.72 13.26 17.93
C GLN A 612 -2.22 13.27 18.29
N PRO A 613 -1.54 12.11 18.42
CA PRO A 613 -0.14 11.99 18.81
C PRO A 613 0.84 12.35 17.68
N SER A 614 0.73 13.57 17.14
CA SER A 614 1.61 14.12 16.10
C SER A 614 2.77 14.90 16.70
N ALA A 615 3.52 14.27 17.61
CA ALA A 615 4.58 14.94 18.33
C ALA A 615 5.84 15.13 17.47
N VAL A 616 6.41 16.33 17.47
CA VAL A 616 7.71 16.64 16.88
C VAL A 616 8.73 16.74 18.01
N ALA A 617 9.83 15.99 17.88
CA ALA A 617 10.92 16.00 18.85
C ALA A 617 11.84 17.19 18.63
N TRP A 618 12.04 18.00 19.67
CA TRP A 618 13.04 19.06 19.71
C TRP A 618 14.18 18.63 20.62
N ILE A 619 15.38 18.52 20.05
CA ILE A 619 16.59 18.10 20.77
C ILE A 619 17.68 19.11 20.39
N ASP A 620 18.33 19.69 21.40
CA ASP A 620 19.37 20.72 21.24
C ASP A 620 18.94 21.87 20.32
N GLY A 621 17.68 22.33 20.50
CA GLY A 621 17.09 23.42 19.71
C GLY A 621 16.75 23.07 18.26
N ARG A 622 16.74 21.79 17.88
CA ARG A 622 16.47 21.34 16.50
C ARG A 622 15.23 20.43 16.42
N PRO A 623 14.33 20.66 15.43
CA PRO A 623 13.21 19.77 15.20
C PRO A 623 13.65 18.50 14.43
N TYR A 624 13.30 17.34 14.97
CA TYR A 624 13.41 16.03 14.36
C TYR A 624 12.02 15.54 13.95
N TRP A 625 11.88 15.28 12.65
CA TRP A 625 10.59 15.03 12.03
C TRP A 625 10.18 13.57 12.20
N PRO A 626 8.97 13.28 12.71
CA PRO A 626 8.57 11.91 12.96
C PRO A 626 8.12 11.21 11.66
N GLN A 627 8.42 9.92 11.54
CA GLN A 627 7.97 9.06 10.44
C GLN A 627 6.50 8.62 10.65
N GLY A 628 6.03 8.59 11.90
CA GLY A 628 4.70 8.17 12.32
C GLY A 628 4.20 9.00 13.51
N ALA A 629 3.11 8.55 14.13
CA ALA A 629 2.70 9.02 15.44
C ALA A 629 3.62 8.47 16.56
N VAL A 630 3.54 9.05 17.76
CA VAL A 630 4.14 8.45 18.97
C VAL A 630 3.41 7.16 19.32
N GLU A 631 4.17 6.07 19.52
CA GLU A 631 3.68 4.74 19.93
C GLU A 631 3.71 4.69 21.45
N ASP A 632 2.56 4.65 22.11
CA ASP A 632 2.51 4.45 23.54
C ASP A 632 2.93 3.00 23.86
N ILE A 633 3.81 2.85 24.86
CA ILE A 633 4.23 1.54 25.34
C ILE A 633 3.42 1.21 26.59
N ASP A 634 2.45 0.32 26.45
CA ASP A 634 1.79 -0.27 27.60
C ASP A 634 2.76 -1.17 28.38
N SER A 635 2.49 -1.36 29.67
CA SER A 635 3.28 -2.23 30.57
C SER A 635 3.53 -3.63 29.99
N VAL A 636 2.58 -4.19 29.24
CA VAL A 636 2.66 -5.49 28.56
C VAL A 636 3.55 -5.45 27.31
N GLY A 637 3.60 -4.30 26.61
CA GLY A 637 4.43 -4.09 25.42
C GLY A 637 5.92 -3.95 25.73
N SER A 638 6.26 -3.58 26.96
CA SER A 638 7.65 -3.37 27.39
C SER A 638 8.54 -4.60 27.14
N GLN A 639 8.05 -5.82 27.45
CA GLN A 639 8.84 -7.06 27.32
C GLN A 639 9.30 -7.37 25.88
N ASP A 640 8.56 -6.92 24.86
CA ASP A 640 8.93 -7.13 23.44
C ASP A 640 10.01 -6.12 22.96
N LEU A 641 10.24 -5.04 23.72
CA LEU A 641 11.21 -4.00 23.34
C LEU A 641 12.65 -4.51 23.42
N GLY A 642 12.97 -5.33 24.43
CA GLY A 642 14.30 -5.92 24.54
C GLY A 642 14.66 -6.72 23.28
N ALA A 643 13.74 -7.56 22.81
CA ALA A 643 13.91 -8.32 21.58
C ALA A 643 13.92 -7.44 20.32
N ARG A 644 13.11 -6.36 20.28
CA ARG A 644 13.03 -5.40 19.17
C ARG A 644 14.35 -4.65 18.96
N PHE A 645 14.99 -4.24 20.05
CA PHE A 645 16.21 -3.43 20.02
C PHE A 645 17.50 -4.21 20.29
N GLY A 646 17.40 -5.51 20.60
CA GLY A 646 18.56 -6.36 20.89
C GLY A 646 19.11 -6.23 22.30
N ILE A 647 18.39 -5.55 23.20
CA ILE A 647 18.79 -5.36 24.60
C ILE A 647 18.74 -6.70 25.33
N GLY A 648 19.85 -7.08 25.97
CA GLY A 648 19.98 -8.32 26.74
C GLY A 648 20.52 -9.53 25.97
N ARG A 649 20.96 -9.39 24.71
CA ARG A 649 21.61 -10.48 23.95
C ARG A 649 23.14 -10.57 24.13
N GLY A 650 23.76 -9.57 24.76
CA GLY A 650 25.21 -9.55 24.99
C GLY A 650 25.55 -10.06 26.38
N GLY A 651 25.79 -11.36 26.51
CA GLY A 651 26.13 -11.99 27.79
C GLY A 651 25.98 -13.51 27.76
N ALA A 652 26.54 -14.15 26.74
CA ALA A 652 26.80 -15.59 26.70
C ALA A 652 28.10 -15.81 25.92
#